data_AF-A0A5L8Z7U4-F1
#
_entry.id   AF-A0A5L8Z7U4-F1
#
_cell.length_a   1.000
_cell.length_b   1.000
_cell.length_c   1.000
_cell.angle_alpha   90.00
_cell.angle_beta   90.00
_cell.angle_gamma   90.00
#
_symmetry.space_group_name_H-M   'P 1'
#
loop_
_entity.id
_entity.type
_entity.pdbx_description
1 polymer ?
#
loop_
_entity_poly.entity_id
_entity_poly.type
_entity_poly.pdbx_seq_one_letter_code
_entity_poly.pdbx_strand_id
1 'polypeptide(L)'
;MQDLLVNPRIKDKIITLKDYEKLSKPFEFILYGDNILEGISLLNNLTLNDDLLAFYGVIYEPYDSPIYIFRESDNFYAIKICGHYDKWNLPNDVSFIKSFVDLPDYIFYSIQHSKVILAGENTETASVGNSQWQREGRKIAAAKLRVPFIYQTFYSGKDESLDTIREPNALQAYNAILYSARYKSPNLIAYFENNFHGSTTRIRNPIDSQELFIKYIKSVLLSSVNPQFLNTKIELEKEFFMHIINYLKEGKYSDKKGIVSNEPRIISDLPIMTNSIRQGILRDSENFVNSLMDYIYNNNDDFMAQFDVSSFDFDKLKEWTFYKSYQYLGNLLTFLKLNNNAAKSYISRAKIGFVDSKLTAKFLGDKFRHKKAEIESILISKSSLLLPLRIHKNSNGKLTLSPDPESGEIVAYSELFGYGLDGQKRYKIIGYCFVDTPNDFDFAKKMDTKIYKALANYIDILILNDKEVITSFEISLPIQNNHYPCNLNIAPKNINEEVAIVSTYLNQSTIKAEWNLCFIHTHHSSWQQITINNKQEKIPRVSTKLDLIMQDKNVFMLAEGKNQYNEILKDSKIKSAMKNSSTIINQMYDGENLQFDALIFNLPTTPSKDPEYYADCKANVILGAIKRGHFNDIVFHKDFVIIIVYLDSRNHTKFKLVFSNDFDKNLQDKLTKEFL
;
A
#
# COMPACT_ATOMS: atom_id res chain seq x y z
N MET A 1 -10.89 0.05 -10.18
CA MET A 1 -9.61 0.26 -10.90
C MET A 1 -9.78 0.55 -12.39
N GLN A 2 -10.43 -0.31 -13.19
CA GLN A 2 -10.43 -0.20 -14.66
C GLN A 2 -10.92 1.17 -15.17
N ASP A 3 -12.04 1.68 -14.65
CA ASP A 3 -12.56 3.01 -15.01
C ASP A 3 -11.62 4.16 -14.62
N LEU A 4 -10.78 3.96 -13.58
CA LEU A 4 -9.76 4.93 -13.21
C LEU A 4 -8.55 4.83 -14.14
N LEU A 5 -8.15 3.63 -14.56
CA LEU A 5 -7.02 3.44 -15.47
C LEU A 5 -7.34 3.93 -16.88
N VAL A 6 -8.52 3.59 -17.40
CA VAL A 6 -9.02 4.04 -18.72
C VAL A 6 -9.85 5.30 -18.54
N ASN A 7 -9.17 6.45 -18.49
CA ASN A 7 -9.81 7.74 -18.27
C ASN A 7 -10.04 8.50 -19.60
N PRO A 8 -11.30 8.67 -20.06
CA PRO A 8 -11.59 9.33 -21.33
C PRO A 8 -11.11 10.78 -21.39
N ARG A 9 -11.03 11.49 -20.24
CA ARG A 9 -10.58 12.90 -20.18
C ARG A 9 -9.12 13.07 -20.60
N ILE A 10 -8.32 12.00 -20.59
CA ILE A 10 -6.90 12.03 -20.90
C ILE A 10 -6.64 12.07 -22.41
N LYS A 11 -7.43 11.33 -23.19
CA LYS A 11 -7.15 11.08 -24.60
C LYS A 11 -7.00 12.37 -25.42
N ASP A 12 -7.88 13.34 -25.18
CA ASP A 12 -7.87 14.63 -25.89
C ASP A 12 -6.87 15.65 -25.31
N LYS A 13 -6.13 15.26 -24.26
CA LYS A 13 -5.18 16.11 -23.53
C LYS A 13 -3.77 15.52 -23.46
N ILE A 14 -3.45 14.57 -24.34
CA ILE A 14 -2.07 14.11 -24.53
C ILE A 14 -1.30 15.20 -25.29
N ILE A 15 -0.21 15.68 -24.71
CA ILE A 15 0.67 16.70 -25.32
C ILE A 15 2.09 16.15 -25.50
N THR A 16 2.87 16.78 -26.37
CA THR A 16 4.26 16.38 -26.61
C THR A 16 5.20 16.95 -25.57
N LEU A 17 6.37 16.32 -25.39
CA LEU A 17 7.43 16.87 -24.53
C LEU A 17 7.86 18.27 -25.00
N LYS A 18 7.88 18.49 -26.32
CA LYS A 18 8.19 19.80 -26.92
C LYS A 18 7.18 20.89 -26.56
N ASP A 19 5.90 20.53 -26.41
CA ASP A 19 4.88 21.50 -25.99
C ASP A 19 4.98 21.82 -24.51
N TYR A 20 5.33 20.82 -23.70
CA TYR A 20 5.66 21.01 -22.29
C TYR A 20 6.86 21.94 -22.07
N GLU A 21 7.93 21.79 -22.85
CA GLU A 21 9.12 22.66 -22.78
C GLU A 21 8.82 24.15 -23.08
N LYS A 22 7.69 24.44 -23.74
CA LYS A 22 7.24 25.82 -24.00
C LYS A 22 6.44 26.43 -22.84
N LEU A 23 6.01 25.62 -21.88
CA LEU A 23 5.26 26.12 -20.72
C LEU A 23 6.17 27.01 -19.86
N SER A 24 5.57 28.03 -19.24
CA SER A 24 6.25 28.80 -18.20
C SER A 24 6.71 27.84 -17.09
N LYS A 25 7.97 27.99 -16.65
CA LYS A 25 8.68 27.13 -15.68
C LYS A 25 7.72 26.44 -14.68
N PRO A 26 7.35 25.17 -14.92
CA PRO A 26 6.37 24.49 -14.09
C PRO A 26 6.95 24.18 -12.72
N PHE A 27 6.09 24.07 -11.72
CA PHE A 27 6.43 23.51 -10.42
C PHE A 27 6.51 21.99 -10.55
N GLU A 28 7.70 21.44 -10.30
CA GLU A 28 8.00 20.04 -10.60
C GLU A 28 7.96 19.14 -9.35
N PHE A 29 7.27 18.01 -9.50
CA PHE A 29 7.10 16.99 -8.48
C PHE A 29 7.40 15.60 -9.04
N ILE A 30 7.92 14.74 -8.18
CA ILE A 30 8.10 13.32 -8.48
C ILE A 30 7.17 12.52 -7.59
N LEU A 31 6.39 11.63 -8.21
CA LEU A 31 5.59 10.63 -7.54
C LEU A 31 6.33 9.30 -7.59
N TYR A 32 7.07 8.97 -6.53
CA TYR A 32 7.64 7.63 -6.38
C TYR A 32 6.54 6.68 -5.94
N GLY A 33 6.35 5.57 -6.66
CA GLY A 33 5.33 4.57 -6.36
C GLY A 33 5.91 3.18 -6.11
N ASP A 34 5.17 2.30 -5.43
CA ASP A 34 5.52 0.87 -5.34
C ASP A 34 5.46 0.24 -6.73
N ASN A 35 4.45 0.62 -7.51
CA ASN A 35 4.30 0.26 -8.91
C ASN A 35 3.78 1.44 -9.75
N ILE A 36 3.84 1.33 -11.09
CA ILE A 36 3.48 2.41 -12.01
C ILE A 36 1.96 2.60 -12.04
N LEU A 37 1.19 1.50 -11.98
CA LEU A 37 -0.27 1.53 -12.03
C LEU A 37 -0.90 2.26 -10.84
N GLU A 38 -0.32 2.16 -9.64
CA GLU A 38 -0.75 2.92 -8.46
C GLU A 38 -0.58 4.42 -8.68
N GLY A 39 0.55 4.83 -9.28
CA GLY A 39 0.78 6.21 -9.67
C GLY A 39 -0.25 6.71 -10.70
N ILE A 40 -0.51 5.91 -11.74
CA ILE A 40 -1.49 6.24 -12.79
C ILE A 40 -2.90 6.34 -12.19
N SER A 41 -3.30 5.36 -11.38
CA SER A 41 -4.59 5.34 -10.69
C SER A 41 -4.79 6.59 -9.83
N LEU A 42 -3.77 6.97 -9.05
CA LEU A 42 -3.81 8.18 -8.23
C LEU A 42 -3.97 9.45 -9.07
N LEU A 43 -3.11 9.67 -10.07
CA LEU A 43 -3.15 10.89 -10.87
C LEU A 43 -4.38 10.96 -11.77
N ASN A 44 -4.88 9.82 -12.28
CA ASN A 44 -6.15 9.77 -13.01
C ASN A 44 -7.31 10.20 -12.11
N ASN A 45 -7.35 9.76 -10.85
CA ASN A 45 -8.37 10.19 -9.90
C ASN A 45 -8.33 11.72 -9.68
N LEU A 46 -7.13 12.33 -9.63
CA LEU A 46 -6.98 13.79 -9.49
C LEU A 46 -7.53 14.58 -10.69
N THR A 47 -7.60 13.96 -11.88
CA THR A 47 -8.17 14.61 -13.08
C THR A 47 -9.70 14.65 -13.11
N LEU A 48 -10.39 13.92 -12.22
CA LEU A 48 -11.85 13.81 -12.24
C LEU A 48 -12.54 15.11 -11.82
N ASN A 49 -11.87 15.95 -11.05
CA ASN A 49 -12.35 17.24 -10.59
C ASN A 49 -11.35 18.32 -11.07
N ASP A 50 -11.80 19.53 -11.42
CA ASP A 50 -10.92 20.66 -11.78
C ASP A 50 -10.81 21.73 -10.67
N ASP A 51 -11.48 21.51 -9.53
CA ASP A 51 -11.34 22.34 -8.33
C ASP A 51 -9.88 22.34 -7.83
N LEU A 52 -9.44 23.51 -7.36
CA LEU A 52 -8.07 23.88 -6.97
C LEU A 52 -7.02 23.83 -8.11
N LEU A 53 -6.95 22.71 -8.83
CA LEU A 53 -6.01 22.45 -9.91
C LEU A 53 -6.76 21.81 -11.09
N ALA A 54 -6.82 22.50 -12.23
CA ALA A 54 -7.46 21.98 -13.43
C ALA A 54 -6.50 21.06 -14.20
N PHE A 55 -6.99 19.94 -14.74
CA PHE A 55 -6.15 19.06 -15.54
C PHE A 55 -5.82 19.71 -16.89
N TYR A 56 -4.53 19.91 -17.18
CA TYR A 56 -4.05 20.57 -18.40
C TYR A 56 -3.72 19.54 -19.48
N GLY A 57 -2.91 18.54 -19.14
CA GLY A 57 -2.53 17.47 -20.06
C GLY A 57 -1.56 16.46 -19.48
N VAL A 58 -1.19 15.47 -20.29
CA VAL A 58 -0.25 14.42 -19.92
C VAL A 58 0.77 14.19 -21.04
N ILE A 59 1.99 13.84 -20.66
CA ILE A 59 3.07 13.46 -21.57
C ILE A 59 3.36 11.98 -21.38
N TYR A 60 3.41 11.23 -22.48
CA TYR A 60 3.84 9.82 -22.54
C TYR A 60 5.12 9.70 -23.38
N GLU A 61 6.20 10.36 -22.96
CA GLU A 61 7.51 10.34 -23.63
C GLU A 61 8.61 10.18 -22.56
N PRO A 62 8.87 8.97 -22.02
CA PRO A 62 8.34 7.64 -22.39
C PRO A 62 6.99 7.25 -21.72
N TYR A 63 6.38 6.15 -22.17
CA TYR A 63 5.06 5.68 -21.70
C TYR A 63 5.05 5.23 -20.23
N ASP A 64 6.19 4.77 -19.73
CA ASP A 64 6.36 4.12 -18.43
C ASP A 64 6.75 5.07 -17.29
N SER A 65 6.93 6.36 -17.59
CA SER A 65 7.13 7.41 -16.60
C SER A 65 6.40 8.69 -17.02
N PRO A 66 5.06 8.64 -17.17
CA PRO A 66 4.28 9.76 -17.68
C PRO A 66 4.35 10.98 -16.77
N ILE A 67 4.16 12.15 -17.37
CA ILE A 67 4.15 13.44 -16.67
C ILE A 67 2.75 14.03 -16.77
N TYR A 68 2.06 14.13 -15.63
CA TYR A 68 0.75 14.78 -15.54
C TYR A 68 0.94 16.26 -15.24
N ILE A 69 0.19 17.10 -15.93
CA ILE A 69 0.27 18.55 -15.81
C ILE A 69 -1.09 19.07 -15.37
N PHE A 70 -1.08 19.81 -14.27
CA PHE A 70 -2.22 20.55 -13.76
C PHE A 70 -1.96 22.05 -13.83
N ARG A 71 -3.02 22.85 -13.80
CA ARG A 71 -2.94 24.32 -13.89
C ARG A 71 -3.77 24.98 -12.79
N GLU A 72 -3.18 25.99 -12.16
CA GLU A 72 -3.86 26.98 -11.32
C GLU A 72 -3.57 28.34 -11.96
N SER A 73 -4.61 29.01 -12.49
CA SER A 73 -4.44 30.28 -13.22
C SER A 73 -3.40 30.17 -14.35
N ASP A 74 -2.26 30.86 -14.25
CA ASP A 74 -1.13 30.81 -15.20
C ASP A 74 0.05 29.91 -14.74
N ASN A 75 -0.10 29.26 -13.58
CA ASN A 75 0.90 28.38 -12.99
C ASN A 75 0.66 26.92 -13.40
N PHE A 76 1.73 26.21 -13.75
CA PHE A 76 1.69 24.79 -14.11
C PHE A 76 2.36 23.93 -13.05
N TYR A 77 1.79 22.76 -12.78
CA TYR A 77 2.25 21.79 -11.80
C TYR A 77 2.47 20.47 -12.53
N ALA A 78 3.72 20.06 -12.68
CA ALA A 78 4.13 18.89 -13.43
C ALA A 78 4.55 17.77 -12.47
N ILE A 79 3.94 16.59 -12.63
CA ILE A 79 4.13 15.44 -11.74
C ILE A 79 4.58 14.25 -12.58
N LYS A 80 5.84 13.82 -12.41
CA LYS A 80 6.36 12.62 -13.08
C LYS A 80 6.14 11.39 -12.20
N ILE A 81 5.57 10.33 -12.79
CA ILE A 81 5.45 9.02 -12.14
C ILE A 81 6.77 8.26 -12.23
N CYS A 82 7.22 7.71 -11.11
CA CYS A 82 8.40 6.87 -10.98
C CYS A 82 8.04 5.60 -10.20
N GLY A 83 7.52 4.59 -10.90
CA GLY A 83 7.13 3.32 -10.28
C GLY A 83 8.34 2.46 -9.88
N HIS A 84 8.12 1.61 -8.88
CA HIS A 84 9.13 0.80 -8.19
C HIS A 84 10.30 1.59 -7.62
N TYR A 85 10.22 1.93 -6.33
CA TYR A 85 11.27 2.64 -5.59
C TYR A 85 12.71 2.18 -5.88
N ASP A 86 12.96 0.86 -5.98
CA ASP A 86 14.31 0.31 -6.19
C ASP A 86 14.90 0.57 -7.58
N LYS A 87 14.09 1.04 -8.52
CA LYS A 87 14.50 1.41 -9.87
C LYS A 87 15.06 2.82 -9.95
N TRP A 88 15.03 3.60 -8.87
CA TRP A 88 15.43 5.00 -8.89
C TRP A 88 16.53 5.29 -7.87
N ASN A 89 17.26 6.38 -8.09
CA ASN A 89 18.01 7.00 -7.01
C ASN A 89 17.00 7.79 -6.16
N LEU A 90 16.95 7.48 -4.87
CA LEU A 90 15.94 8.04 -3.97
C LEU A 90 16.56 9.11 -3.08
N PRO A 91 15.91 10.27 -2.90
CA PRO A 91 16.25 11.22 -1.83
C PRO A 91 16.23 10.56 -0.45
N ASN A 92 16.97 11.14 0.51
CA ASN A 92 17.11 10.57 1.86
C ASN A 92 15.75 10.38 2.55
N ASP A 93 14.85 11.37 2.46
CA ASP A 93 13.51 11.30 3.06
C ASP A 93 12.66 10.17 2.44
N VAL A 94 12.73 10.02 1.11
CA VAL A 94 12.04 8.94 0.38
C VAL A 94 12.60 7.57 0.79
N SER A 95 13.93 7.45 0.86
CA SER A 95 14.64 6.25 1.33
C SER A 95 14.24 5.87 2.75
N PHE A 96 14.13 6.86 3.66
CA PHE A 96 13.70 6.67 5.04
C PHE A 96 12.28 6.11 5.11
N ILE A 97 11.32 6.79 4.46
CA ILE A 97 9.91 6.37 4.49
C ILE A 97 9.76 4.95 3.92
N LYS A 98 10.40 4.67 2.78
CA LYS A 98 10.38 3.36 2.12
C LYS A 98 10.98 2.24 2.99
N SER A 99 12.00 2.52 3.79
CA SER A 99 12.80 1.49 4.46
C SER A 99 12.44 1.22 5.93
N PHE A 100 11.71 2.12 6.60
CA PHE A 100 11.48 2.10 8.05
C PHE A 100 10.93 0.77 8.59
N VAL A 101 9.74 0.36 8.15
CA VAL A 101 9.14 -0.95 8.49
C VAL A 101 8.57 -1.59 7.24
N ASP A 102 7.78 -0.83 6.49
CA ASP A 102 7.20 -1.23 5.21
C ASP A 102 7.07 0.02 4.31
N LEU A 103 6.98 -0.20 3.00
CA LEU A 103 6.91 0.85 1.99
C LEU A 103 5.46 1.26 1.69
N PRO A 104 5.16 2.56 1.51
CA PRO A 104 3.85 3.03 1.07
C PRO A 104 3.67 2.89 -0.45
N ASP A 105 2.42 2.88 -0.90
CA ASP A 105 2.08 2.82 -2.33
C ASP A 105 2.65 4.02 -3.09
N TYR A 106 2.69 5.21 -2.47
CA TYR A 106 3.29 6.39 -3.10
C TYR A 106 3.87 7.44 -2.14
N ILE A 107 4.84 8.21 -2.65
CA ILE A 107 5.50 9.34 -1.99
C ILE A 107 5.66 10.49 -2.99
N PHE A 108 5.09 11.66 -2.67
CA PHE A 108 5.29 12.92 -3.41
C PHE A 108 6.51 13.66 -2.91
N TYR A 109 7.41 13.97 -3.84
CA TYR A 109 8.60 14.77 -3.60
C TYR A 109 8.54 16.08 -4.39
N SER A 110 8.75 17.21 -3.72
CA SER A 110 8.90 18.51 -4.36
C SER A 110 10.36 18.74 -4.72
N ILE A 111 10.65 18.91 -6.02
CA ILE A 111 12.02 19.22 -6.48
C ILE A 111 12.46 20.58 -5.96
N GLN A 112 11.60 21.59 -6.10
CA GLN A 112 11.90 22.97 -5.69
C GLN A 112 12.27 23.09 -4.21
N HIS A 113 11.56 22.36 -3.34
CA HIS A 113 11.80 22.39 -1.90
C HIS A 113 12.70 21.26 -1.40
N SER A 114 13.15 20.37 -2.30
CA SER A 114 14.01 19.23 -2.01
C SER A 114 13.53 18.37 -0.83
N LYS A 115 12.21 18.20 -0.69
CA LYS A 115 11.58 17.49 0.44
C LYS A 115 10.35 16.70 0.02
N VAL A 116 10.04 15.68 0.80
CA VAL A 116 8.75 14.98 0.70
C VAL A 116 7.63 15.88 1.23
N ILE A 117 6.50 15.90 0.52
CA ILE A 117 5.33 16.73 0.88
C ILE A 117 4.10 15.92 1.26
N LEU A 118 4.02 14.66 0.82
CA LEU A 118 2.92 13.73 1.11
C LEU A 118 3.40 12.30 0.90
N ALA A 119 2.93 11.38 1.74
CA ALA A 119 2.97 9.95 1.46
C ALA A 119 1.55 9.38 1.57
N GLY A 120 1.28 8.24 0.94
CA GLY A 120 -0.05 7.64 1.04
C GLY A 120 -0.16 6.21 0.56
N GLU A 121 -1.37 5.70 0.73
CA GLU A 121 -1.74 4.32 0.51
C GLU A 121 -3.19 4.27 -0.01
N ASN A 122 -3.41 3.52 -1.08
CA ASN A 122 -4.71 3.35 -1.72
C ASN A 122 -5.05 1.85 -1.81
N THR A 123 -5.94 1.35 -0.95
CA THR A 123 -6.32 -0.07 -0.95
C THR A 123 -7.66 -0.31 -1.64
N GLU A 124 -7.68 -1.33 -2.50
CA GLU A 124 -8.89 -1.90 -3.10
C GLU A 124 -9.57 -2.95 -2.22
N THR A 125 -9.11 -3.08 -0.97
CA THR A 125 -9.72 -3.96 0.03
C THR A 125 -10.07 -3.16 1.26
N ALA A 126 -11.21 -3.47 1.86
CA ALA A 126 -11.54 -2.90 3.15
C ALA A 126 -10.52 -3.33 4.21
N SER A 127 -10.18 -2.40 5.08
CA SER A 127 -9.26 -2.59 6.21
C SER A 127 -9.91 -3.37 7.34
N VAL A 128 -10.19 -4.66 7.12
CA VAL A 128 -10.88 -5.51 8.10
C VAL A 128 -10.05 -6.73 8.48
N GLY A 129 -10.15 -7.12 9.74
CA GLY A 129 -9.38 -8.25 10.26
C GLY A 129 -7.87 -7.99 10.19
N ASN A 130 -7.13 -8.90 9.54
CA ASN A 130 -5.68 -8.82 9.47
C ASN A 130 -5.19 -7.66 8.58
N SER A 131 -5.92 -7.30 7.50
CA SER A 131 -5.49 -6.26 6.55
C SER A 131 -5.41 -4.87 7.19
N GLN A 132 -6.18 -4.64 8.25
CA GLN A 132 -6.27 -3.36 8.94
C GLN A 132 -4.93 -2.89 9.52
N TRP A 133 -4.13 -3.81 10.04
CA TRP A 133 -2.90 -3.48 10.80
C TRP A 133 -1.65 -3.43 9.92
N GLN A 134 -1.66 -4.12 8.78
CA GLN A 134 -0.48 -4.33 7.93
C GLN A 134 0.25 -3.04 7.52
N ARG A 135 -0.48 -1.92 7.47
CA ARG A 135 -0.01 -0.65 6.90
C ARG A 135 0.46 0.36 7.95
N GLU A 136 0.43 0.00 9.22
CA GLU A 136 0.67 0.93 10.32
C GLU A 136 2.14 1.41 10.35
N GLY A 137 3.09 0.54 9.98
CA GLY A 137 4.50 0.92 9.83
C GLY A 137 4.74 2.02 8.78
N ARG A 138 3.99 1.98 7.67
CA ARG A 138 4.07 2.95 6.56
C ARG A 138 3.68 4.36 7.02
N LYS A 139 2.58 4.44 7.81
CA LYS A 139 2.05 5.68 8.40
C LYS A 139 3.05 6.35 9.35
N ILE A 140 3.65 5.56 10.24
CA ILE A 140 4.60 6.07 11.24
C ILE A 140 5.90 6.58 10.58
N ALA A 141 6.34 5.93 9.50
CA ALA A 141 7.54 6.35 8.77
C ALA A 141 7.40 7.81 8.28
N ALA A 142 6.28 8.15 7.63
CA ALA A 142 6.00 9.52 7.20
C ALA A 142 5.85 10.49 8.38
N ALA A 143 5.10 10.08 9.42
CA ALA A 143 4.85 10.92 10.60
C ALA A 143 6.15 11.31 11.33
N LYS A 144 7.13 10.40 11.44
CA LYS A 144 8.45 10.69 12.04
C LYS A 144 9.23 11.78 11.30
N LEU A 145 9.00 11.96 9.99
CA LEU A 145 9.55 13.06 9.19
C LEU A 145 8.64 14.29 9.13
N ARG A 146 7.53 14.29 9.89
CA ARG A 146 6.46 15.30 9.84
C ARG A 146 5.84 15.46 8.45
N VAL A 147 5.87 14.39 7.66
CA VAL A 147 5.20 14.32 6.35
C VAL A 147 3.77 13.83 6.58
N PRO A 148 2.75 14.54 6.06
CA PRO A 148 1.38 14.07 6.17
C PRO A 148 1.20 12.74 5.44
N PHE A 149 0.34 11.88 5.99
CA PHE A 149 0.01 10.59 5.40
C PHE A 149 -1.48 10.52 5.12
N ILE A 150 -1.87 10.08 3.92
CA ILE A 150 -3.28 9.83 3.58
C ILE A 150 -3.51 8.36 3.26
N TYR A 151 -4.49 7.76 3.95
CA TYR A 151 -4.87 6.38 3.75
C TYR A 151 -6.27 6.26 3.16
N GLN A 152 -6.37 5.88 1.90
CA GLN A 152 -7.63 5.55 1.24
C GLN A 152 -7.93 4.07 1.39
N THR A 153 -9.11 3.74 1.93
CA THR A 153 -9.61 2.36 2.09
C THR A 153 -11.11 2.32 1.88
N PHE A 154 -11.69 1.13 1.70
CA PHE A 154 -13.14 0.99 1.71
C PHE A 154 -13.73 1.03 3.13
N TYR A 155 -14.92 1.61 3.25
CA TYR A 155 -15.73 1.74 4.46
C TYR A 155 -16.18 0.38 5.02
N SER A 156 -16.49 -0.56 4.12
CA SER A 156 -16.82 -1.95 4.44
C SER A 156 -16.31 -2.89 3.36
N GLY A 157 -16.17 -4.16 3.70
CA GLY A 157 -15.77 -5.20 2.74
C GLY A 157 -15.98 -6.61 3.26
N LYS A 158 -16.01 -7.56 2.32
CA LYS A 158 -16.15 -8.98 2.62
C LYS A 158 -14.85 -9.57 3.18
N ASP A 159 -14.91 -10.11 4.39
CA ASP A 159 -13.86 -10.95 4.98
C ASP A 159 -14.09 -12.40 4.53
N GLU A 160 -13.37 -12.79 3.49
CA GLU A 160 -13.47 -14.12 2.87
C GLU A 160 -13.09 -15.26 3.82
N SER A 161 -12.25 -14.99 4.83
CA SER A 161 -11.83 -16.03 5.78
C SER A 161 -12.95 -16.43 6.74
N LEU A 162 -13.90 -15.52 6.97
CA LEU A 162 -15.05 -15.72 7.84
C LEU A 162 -16.37 -15.78 7.07
N ASP A 163 -16.34 -15.52 5.76
CA ASP A 163 -17.50 -15.33 4.89
C ASP A 163 -18.51 -14.34 5.49
N THR A 164 -18.02 -13.16 5.89
CA THR A 164 -18.84 -12.09 6.50
C THR A 164 -18.45 -10.71 6.03
N ILE A 165 -19.41 -9.79 5.91
CA ILE A 165 -19.14 -8.38 5.65
C ILE A 165 -18.74 -7.68 6.96
N ARG A 166 -17.67 -6.90 6.93
CA ARG A 166 -17.11 -6.23 8.10
C ARG A 166 -16.83 -4.76 7.81
N GLU A 167 -16.82 -3.98 8.88
CA GLU A 167 -16.30 -2.61 8.92
C GLU A 167 -14.97 -2.59 9.68
N PRO A 168 -14.08 -1.61 9.39
CA PRO A 168 -12.86 -1.41 10.17
C PRO A 168 -13.12 -1.26 11.67
N ASN A 169 -12.10 -1.53 12.49
CA ASN A 169 -12.20 -1.29 13.93
C ASN A 169 -11.99 0.20 14.25
N ALA A 170 -12.66 0.72 15.29
CA ALA A 170 -12.52 2.11 15.69
C ALA A 170 -11.08 2.51 16.06
N LEU A 171 -10.25 1.55 16.49
CA LEU A 171 -8.84 1.77 16.80
C LEU A 171 -8.02 2.26 15.60
N GLN A 172 -8.39 1.92 14.36
CA GLN A 172 -7.70 2.45 13.17
C GLN A 172 -7.87 3.97 13.07
N ALA A 173 -9.10 4.44 13.22
CA ALA A 173 -9.46 5.85 13.23
C ALA A 173 -8.84 6.58 14.44
N TYR A 174 -8.85 5.96 15.61
CA TYR A 174 -8.22 6.51 16.80
C TYR A 174 -6.69 6.63 16.65
N ASN A 175 -6.03 5.63 16.08
CA ASN A 175 -4.60 5.66 15.81
C ASN A 175 -4.20 6.80 14.86
N ALA A 176 -5.02 7.11 13.85
CA ALA A 176 -4.79 8.26 12.98
C ALA A 176 -4.75 9.59 13.76
N ILE A 177 -5.69 9.80 14.68
CA ILE A 177 -5.69 10.97 15.59
C ILE A 177 -4.44 10.96 16.47
N LEU A 178 -4.13 9.81 17.07
CA LEU A 178 -2.97 9.65 17.97
C LEU A 178 -1.66 9.97 17.27
N TYR A 179 -1.44 9.42 16.07
CA TYR A 179 -0.22 9.67 15.30
C TYR A 179 -0.13 11.13 14.89
N SER A 180 -1.27 11.73 14.53
CA SER A 180 -1.35 13.15 14.16
C SER A 180 -0.90 14.06 15.29
N ALA A 181 -1.39 13.80 16.49
CA ALA A 181 -0.99 14.54 17.69
C ALA A 181 0.48 14.27 18.02
N ARG A 182 0.88 13.01 18.24
CA ARG A 182 2.22 12.65 18.70
C ARG A 182 3.34 13.20 17.82
N TYR A 183 3.15 13.12 16.51
CA TYR A 183 4.17 13.52 15.54
C TYR A 183 3.96 14.93 14.97
N LYS A 184 2.90 15.63 15.41
CA LYS A 184 2.51 16.95 14.91
C LYS A 184 2.46 16.99 13.38
N SER A 185 1.81 15.99 12.80
CA SER A 185 1.72 15.83 11.35
C SER A 185 0.46 15.05 10.96
N PRO A 186 -0.41 15.57 10.08
CA PRO A 186 -1.69 14.94 9.76
C PRO A 186 -1.56 13.50 9.26
N ASN A 187 -2.26 12.57 9.92
CA ASN A 187 -2.45 11.19 9.49
C ASN A 187 -3.94 11.00 9.21
N LEU A 188 -4.31 10.92 7.94
CA LEU A 188 -5.68 11.04 7.46
C LEU A 188 -6.20 9.70 6.94
N ILE A 189 -7.50 9.47 7.07
CA ILE A 189 -8.17 8.28 6.54
C ILE A 189 -9.37 8.70 5.68
N ALA A 190 -9.41 8.20 4.45
CA ALA A 190 -10.53 8.36 3.53
C ALA A 190 -11.24 7.01 3.36
N TYR A 191 -12.43 6.85 3.95
CA TYR A 191 -13.26 5.67 3.71
C TYR A 191 -14.14 5.89 2.47
N PHE A 192 -13.82 5.19 1.38
CA PHE A 192 -14.61 5.18 0.15
C PHE A 192 -15.73 4.15 0.25
N GLU A 193 -16.81 4.37 -0.50
CA GLU A 193 -17.82 3.34 -0.69
C GLU A 193 -17.27 2.17 -1.48
N ASN A 194 -17.63 0.96 -1.05
CA ASN A 194 -17.25 -0.24 -1.74
C ASN A 194 -18.26 -0.51 -2.86
N ASN A 195 -17.81 -0.53 -4.11
CA ASN A 195 -18.69 -0.78 -5.26
C ASN A 195 -18.87 -2.27 -5.57
N PHE A 196 -18.26 -3.18 -4.81
CA PHE A 196 -18.42 -4.62 -4.99
C PHE A 196 -19.73 -5.14 -4.40
N HIS A 197 -20.46 -5.95 -5.19
CA HIS A 197 -21.67 -6.62 -4.72
C HIS A 197 -21.38 -7.52 -3.51
N GLY A 198 -22.20 -7.42 -2.46
CA GLY A 198 -22.01 -8.19 -1.23
C GLY A 198 -20.80 -7.78 -0.39
N SER A 199 -20.27 -6.57 -0.61
CA SER A 199 -19.18 -5.99 0.19
C SER A 199 -19.57 -4.72 0.95
N THR A 200 -20.82 -4.28 0.83
CA THR A 200 -21.35 -3.07 1.48
C THR A 200 -22.17 -3.43 2.73
N THR A 201 -22.06 -2.64 3.78
CA THR A 201 -22.92 -2.74 4.98
C THR A 201 -24.04 -1.71 4.95
N ARG A 202 -23.65 -0.44 4.86
CA ARG A 202 -24.51 0.75 4.81
C ARG A 202 -23.77 1.88 4.10
N ILE A 203 -24.50 2.91 3.71
CA ILE A 203 -23.94 4.12 3.12
C ILE A 203 -23.32 4.96 4.23
N ARG A 204 -22.06 5.36 4.04
CA ARG A 204 -21.33 6.24 4.94
C ARG A 204 -21.90 7.65 4.88
N ASN A 205 -21.90 8.33 6.02
CA ASN A 205 -22.14 9.76 6.07
C ASN A 205 -20.91 10.46 6.70
N PRO A 206 -20.25 11.40 5.99
CA PRO A 206 -20.58 11.90 4.65
C PRO A 206 -20.02 11.04 3.50
N ILE A 207 -20.64 11.17 2.32
CA ILE A 207 -20.37 10.38 1.09
C ILE A 207 -19.29 11.00 0.20
N ASP A 208 -18.83 12.20 0.52
CA ASP A 208 -17.92 13.06 -0.25
C ASP A 208 -16.42 12.72 -0.07
N SER A 209 -16.10 11.61 0.57
CA SER A 209 -14.71 11.30 0.94
C SER A 209 -13.76 11.13 -0.25
N GLN A 210 -14.26 10.75 -1.42
CA GLN A 210 -13.46 10.73 -2.65
C GLN A 210 -13.14 12.14 -3.15
N GLU A 211 -14.11 13.04 -3.09
CA GLU A 211 -13.91 14.44 -3.46
C GLU A 211 -12.92 15.12 -2.49
N LEU A 212 -13.10 14.91 -1.19
CA LEU A 212 -12.20 15.41 -0.15
C LEU A 212 -10.76 14.90 -0.34
N PHE A 213 -10.58 13.61 -0.66
CA PHE A 213 -9.28 13.02 -1.01
C PHE A 213 -8.61 13.73 -2.19
N ILE A 214 -9.33 13.96 -3.28
CA ILE A 214 -8.81 14.66 -4.46
C ILE A 214 -8.41 16.10 -4.12
N LYS A 215 -9.29 16.85 -3.45
CA LYS A 215 -9.04 18.25 -3.07
C LYS A 215 -7.84 18.38 -2.14
N TYR A 216 -7.67 17.45 -1.21
CA TYR A 216 -6.55 17.49 -0.28
C TYR A 216 -5.20 17.31 -0.96
N ILE A 217 -5.05 16.32 -1.85
CA ILE A 217 -3.77 16.11 -2.54
C ILE A 217 -3.41 17.34 -3.39
N LYS A 218 -4.40 17.92 -4.05
CA LYS A 218 -4.23 19.18 -4.80
C LYS A 218 -3.85 20.36 -3.90
N SER A 219 -4.48 20.50 -2.73
CA SER A 219 -4.12 21.56 -1.79
C SER A 219 -2.73 21.37 -1.18
N VAL A 220 -2.26 20.14 -1.02
CA VAL A 220 -0.87 19.85 -0.63
C VAL A 220 0.11 20.31 -1.71
N LEU A 221 -0.16 20.00 -2.98
CA LEU A 221 0.68 20.48 -4.10
C LEU A 221 0.70 22.02 -4.15
N LEU A 222 -0.47 22.66 -4.07
CA LEU A 222 -0.60 24.12 -4.09
C LEU A 222 0.10 24.78 -2.91
N SER A 223 -0.21 24.36 -1.67
CA SER A 223 0.35 24.98 -0.45
C SER A 223 1.85 24.75 -0.31
N SER A 224 2.40 23.72 -0.95
CA SER A 224 3.85 23.53 -0.98
C SER A 224 4.56 24.65 -1.75
N VAL A 225 3.91 25.21 -2.77
CA VAL A 225 4.46 26.24 -3.66
C VAL A 225 4.01 27.65 -3.26
N ASN A 226 2.71 27.82 -3.00
CA ASN A 226 2.09 29.09 -2.64
C ASN A 226 1.47 28.99 -1.23
N PRO A 227 2.09 29.63 -0.22
CA PRO A 227 1.62 29.61 1.17
C PRO A 227 0.20 30.12 1.39
N GLN A 228 -0.39 30.88 0.45
CA GLN A 228 -1.78 31.35 0.56
C GLN A 228 -2.79 30.19 0.63
N PHE A 229 -2.46 29.03 0.03
CA PHE A 229 -3.30 27.83 0.06
C PHE A 229 -3.11 27.00 1.34
N LEU A 230 -2.25 27.41 2.27
CA LEU A 230 -2.05 26.68 3.53
C LEU A 230 -3.35 26.61 4.34
N ASN A 231 -4.12 27.70 4.41
CA ASN A 231 -5.40 27.70 5.11
C ASN A 231 -6.40 26.73 4.46
N THR A 232 -6.48 26.69 3.12
CA THR A 232 -7.31 25.71 2.39
C THR A 232 -6.90 24.28 2.75
N LYS A 233 -5.60 23.99 2.78
CA LYS A 233 -5.09 22.68 3.19
C LYS A 233 -5.52 22.34 4.63
N ILE A 234 -5.37 23.27 5.57
CA ILE A 234 -5.75 23.08 6.99
C ILE A 234 -7.26 22.82 7.14
N GLU A 235 -8.11 23.54 6.42
CA GLU A 235 -9.56 23.32 6.47
C GLU A 235 -9.95 21.92 5.93
N LEU A 236 -9.33 21.47 4.83
CA LEU A 236 -9.54 20.12 4.32
C LEU A 236 -9.05 19.04 5.32
N GLU A 237 -7.98 19.30 6.06
CA GLU A 237 -7.53 18.41 7.14
C GLU A 237 -8.52 18.36 8.31
N LYS A 238 -9.13 19.50 8.68
CA LYS A 238 -10.23 19.53 9.66
C LYS A 238 -11.41 18.69 9.21
N GLU A 239 -11.81 18.81 7.95
CA GLU A 239 -12.88 17.99 7.37
C GLU A 239 -12.56 16.49 7.48
N PHE A 240 -11.32 16.08 7.17
CA PHE A 240 -10.87 14.70 7.38
C PHE A 240 -10.98 14.24 8.84
N PHE A 241 -10.56 15.06 9.80
CA PHE A 241 -10.67 14.70 11.21
C PHE A 241 -12.13 14.62 11.67
N MET A 242 -13.01 15.47 11.14
CA MET A 242 -14.45 15.37 11.36
C MET A 242 -15.03 14.08 10.78
N HIS A 243 -14.59 13.66 9.58
CA HIS A 243 -14.95 12.37 8.98
C HIS A 243 -14.52 11.18 9.84
N ILE A 244 -13.31 11.26 10.44
CA ILE A 244 -12.79 10.27 11.38
C ILE A 244 -13.64 10.25 12.65
N ILE A 245 -13.95 11.40 13.25
CA ILE A 245 -14.77 11.50 14.46
C ILE A 245 -16.19 10.97 14.22
N ASN A 246 -16.80 11.33 13.10
CA ASN A 246 -18.13 10.83 12.74
C ASN A 246 -18.13 9.31 12.69
N TYR A 247 -17.10 8.70 12.08
CA TYR A 247 -16.93 7.25 12.08
C TYR A 247 -16.83 6.66 13.50
N LEU A 248 -16.08 7.29 14.40
CA LEU A 248 -15.95 6.85 15.80
C LEU A 248 -17.28 6.92 16.57
N LYS A 249 -18.16 7.86 16.22
CA LYS A 249 -19.50 8.05 16.82
C LYS A 249 -20.54 7.05 16.33
N GLU A 250 -20.31 6.41 15.19
CA GLU A 250 -21.27 5.48 14.62
C GLU A 250 -21.47 4.23 15.50
N GLY A 251 -22.69 3.67 15.44
CA GLY A 251 -23.00 2.38 16.05
C GLY A 251 -22.30 1.20 15.37
N LYS A 252 -21.98 0.16 16.13
CA LYS A 252 -21.26 -1.04 15.66
C LYS A 252 -22.15 -1.93 14.78
N TYR A 253 -21.64 -2.31 13.62
CA TYR A 253 -22.33 -3.18 12.66
C TYR A 253 -21.92 -4.65 12.79
N SER A 254 -22.83 -5.57 12.48
CA SER A 254 -22.61 -6.99 12.27
C SER A 254 -23.44 -7.47 11.09
N ASP A 255 -22.82 -8.19 10.17
CA ASP A 255 -23.45 -8.80 9.00
C ASP A 255 -24.78 -9.51 9.31
N LYS A 256 -24.78 -10.36 10.35
CA LYS A 256 -25.96 -11.15 10.75
C LYS A 256 -27.09 -10.37 11.44
N LYS A 257 -26.81 -9.18 11.99
CA LYS A 257 -27.71 -8.48 12.92
C LYS A 257 -27.93 -7.01 12.55
N GLY A 258 -27.31 -6.51 11.47
CA GLY A 258 -27.26 -5.09 11.17
C GLY A 258 -26.55 -4.31 12.27
N ILE A 259 -27.10 -3.16 12.67
CA ILE A 259 -26.57 -2.37 13.78
C ILE A 259 -26.82 -3.11 15.10
N VAL A 260 -25.74 -3.59 15.72
CA VAL A 260 -25.79 -4.38 16.97
C VAL A 260 -25.95 -3.47 18.17
N SER A 261 -25.42 -2.25 18.09
CA SER A 261 -25.56 -1.23 19.13
C SER A 261 -25.55 0.15 18.49
N ASN A 262 -26.45 1.02 18.97
CA ASN A 262 -26.44 2.45 18.64
C ASN A 262 -25.42 3.23 19.48
N GLU A 263 -24.77 2.59 20.46
CA GLU A 263 -23.68 3.19 21.20
C GLU A 263 -22.48 3.43 20.26
N PRO A 264 -21.81 4.59 20.35
CA PRO A 264 -20.57 4.88 19.61
C PRO A 264 -19.56 3.73 19.66
N ARG A 265 -19.13 3.25 18.49
CA ARG A 265 -18.23 2.10 18.35
C ARG A 265 -16.97 2.24 19.19
N ILE A 266 -16.44 3.46 19.31
CA ILE A 266 -15.22 3.75 20.07
C ILE A 266 -15.36 3.42 21.56
N ILE A 267 -16.57 3.51 22.15
CA ILE A 267 -16.78 3.13 23.56
C ILE A 267 -16.63 1.62 23.74
N SER A 268 -17.03 0.83 22.74
CA SER A 268 -16.91 -0.63 22.78
C SER A 268 -15.49 -1.11 22.47
N ASP A 269 -14.82 -0.45 21.52
CA ASP A 269 -13.52 -0.87 21.01
C ASP A 269 -12.34 -0.32 21.86
N LEU A 270 -12.52 0.83 22.54
CA LEU A 270 -11.56 1.43 23.46
C LEU A 270 -12.26 2.00 24.73
N PRO A 271 -12.76 1.13 25.63
CA PRO A 271 -13.56 1.58 26.78
C PRO A 271 -12.74 2.34 27.85
N ILE A 272 -11.41 2.25 27.79
CA ILE A 272 -10.50 2.84 28.78
C ILE A 272 -10.11 4.29 28.46
N MET A 273 -10.74 4.94 27.48
CA MET A 273 -10.52 6.38 27.27
C MET A 273 -10.87 7.18 28.52
N THR A 274 -10.10 8.24 28.76
CA THR A 274 -10.42 9.21 29.81
C THR A 274 -11.72 9.94 29.48
N ASN A 275 -12.35 10.55 30.51
CA ASN A 275 -13.59 11.27 30.28
C ASN A 275 -13.38 12.51 29.39
N SER A 276 -12.24 13.21 29.47
CA SER A 276 -11.99 14.40 28.63
C SER A 276 -11.94 14.04 27.14
N ILE A 277 -11.18 13.01 26.78
CA ILE A 277 -11.10 12.50 25.40
C ILE A 277 -12.50 12.06 24.94
N ARG A 278 -13.22 11.31 25.78
CA ARG A 278 -14.56 10.84 25.46
C ARG A 278 -15.53 12.01 25.19
N GLN A 279 -15.52 13.06 26.02
CA GLN A 279 -16.38 14.22 25.80
C GLN A 279 -15.95 15.02 24.56
N GLY A 280 -14.65 15.23 24.35
CA GLY A 280 -14.12 15.90 23.17
C GLY A 280 -14.55 15.20 21.87
N ILE A 281 -14.36 13.87 21.78
CA ILE A 281 -14.78 13.12 20.59
C ILE A 281 -16.30 13.09 20.44
N LEU A 282 -17.07 12.82 21.50
CA LEU A 282 -18.50 12.52 21.36
C LEU A 282 -19.41 13.75 21.38
N ARG A 283 -19.04 14.80 22.10
CA ARG A 283 -19.88 15.99 22.33
C ARG A 283 -19.28 17.29 21.81
N ASP A 284 -17.97 17.47 21.96
CA ASP A 284 -17.28 18.72 21.67
C ASP A 284 -16.27 18.56 20.51
N SER A 285 -16.73 17.93 19.43
CA SER A 285 -15.86 17.47 18.34
C SER A 285 -15.17 18.59 17.58
N GLU A 286 -15.86 19.71 17.41
CA GLU A 286 -15.33 20.87 16.69
C GLU A 286 -14.16 21.49 17.45
N ASN A 287 -14.33 21.73 18.76
CA ASN A 287 -13.25 22.20 19.63
C ASN A 287 -12.09 21.19 19.68
N PHE A 288 -12.40 19.90 19.78
CA PHE A 288 -11.39 18.84 19.75
C PHE A 288 -10.55 18.90 18.47
N VAL A 289 -11.18 19.02 17.29
CA VAL A 289 -10.48 19.11 16.00
C VAL A 289 -9.71 20.41 15.88
N ASN A 290 -10.31 21.55 16.22
CA ASN A 290 -9.63 22.84 16.15
C ASN A 290 -8.39 22.87 17.06
N SER A 291 -8.51 22.38 18.29
CA SER A 291 -7.38 22.24 19.22
C SER A 291 -6.29 21.32 18.66
N LEU A 292 -6.66 20.19 18.02
CA LEU A 292 -5.71 19.29 17.37
C LEU A 292 -4.95 19.99 16.24
N MET A 293 -5.65 20.74 15.39
CA MET A 293 -5.02 21.48 14.28
C MET A 293 -4.08 22.57 14.78
N ASP A 294 -4.48 23.31 15.83
CA ASP A 294 -3.62 24.29 16.48
C ASP A 294 -2.39 23.64 17.11
N TYR A 295 -2.53 22.45 17.69
CA TYR A 295 -1.39 21.71 18.21
C TYR A 295 -0.41 21.27 17.11
N ILE A 296 -0.93 20.84 15.96
CA ILE A 296 -0.12 20.42 14.79
C ILE A 296 0.64 21.61 14.18
N TYR A 297 -0.05 22.73 13.92
CA TYR A 297 0.51 23.84 13.15
C TYR A 297 1.10 24.98 14.00
N ASN A 298 0.49 25.27 15.15
CA ASN A 298 0.85 26.40 16.00
C ASN A 298 1.65 26.00 17.26
N ASN A 299 1.86 24.69 17.47
CA ASN A 299 2.48 24.13 18.68
C ASN A 299 1.78 24.57 19.98
N ASN A 300 0.46 24.78 19.93
CA ASN A 300 -0.31 25.08 21.13
C ASN A 300 -0.56 23.79 21.94
N ASP A 301 0.10 23.65 23.08
CA ASP A 301 0.02 22.46 23.94
C ASP A 301 -1.35 22.30 24.65
N ASP A 302 -2.30 23.21 24.44
CA ASP A 302 -3.68 23.11 24.96
C ASP A 302 -4.35 21.78 24.61
N PHE A 303 -4.12 21.24 23.41
CA PHE A 303 -4.65 19.93 23.03
C PHE A 303 -4.11 18.82 23.93
N MET A 304 -2.82 18.82 24.25
CA MET A 304 -2.22 17.82 25.14
C MET A 304 -2.74 17.97 26.56
N ALA A 305 -2.93 19.21 27.03
CA ALA A 305 -3.45 19.48 28.36
C ALA A 305 -4.92 19.01 28.53
N GLN A 306 -5.75 19.21 27.51
CA GLN A 306 -7.19 18.91 27.57
C GLN A 306 -7.52 17.49 27.11
N PHE A 307 -6.83 17.02 26.07
CA PHE A 307 -7.16 15.83 25.31
C PHE A 307 -5.93 14.96 25.05
N ASP A 308 -5.12 14.61 26.06
CA ASP A 308 -4.02 13.65 25.89
C ASP A 308 -4.56 12.28 25.43
N VAL A 309 -4.66 12.08 24.11
CA VAL A 309 -5.17 10.87 23.46
C VAL A 309 -4.27 9.63 23.68
N SER A 310 -3.12 9.80 24.33
CA SER A 310 -2.27 8.69 24.80
C SER A 310 -2.52 8.31 26.27
N SER A 311 -3.43 9.01 26.96
CA SER A 311 -3.79 8.77 28.35
C SER A 311 -5.01 7.87 28.48
N PHE A 312 -4.98 6.97 29.47
CA PHE A 312 -6.01 5.95 29.67
C PHE A 312 -6.44 5.84 31.13
N ASP A 313 -7.70 5.52 31.33
CA ASP A 313 -8.31 5.18 32.61
C ASP A 313 -8.01 3.71 32.96
N PHE A 314 -6.91 3.51 33.69
CA PHE A 314 -6.41 2.18 34.05
C PHE A 314 -7.36 1.40 34.99
N ASP A 315 -8.29 2.08 35.67
CA ASP A 315 -9.28 1.42 36.54
C ASP A 315 -10.34 0.66 35.73
N LYS A 316 -10.54 1.04 34.46
CA LYS A 316 -11.44 0.35 33.53
C LYS A 316 -10.82 -0.88 32.87
N LEU A 317 -9.54 -1.16 33.12
CA LEU A 317 -8.89 -2.37 32.58
C LEU A 317 -9.54 -3.64 33.13
N LYS A 318 -9.73 -4.62 32.25
CA LYS A 318 -10.33 -5.92 32.57
C LYS A 318 -9.24 -6.98 32.68
N GLU A 319 -9.46 -8.02 33.48
CA GLU A 319 -8.57 -9.19 33.49
C GLU A 319 -8.42 -9.76 32.07
N TRP A 320 -7.19 -9.98 31.64
CA TRP A 320 -6.85 -10.43 30.30
C TRP A 320 -6.74 -11.96 30.28
N THR A 321 -7.81 -12.61 29.82
CA THR A 321 -7.96 -14.07 29.92
C THR A 321 -7.77 -14.80 28.59
N PHE A 322 -7.79 -14.09 27.47
CA PHE A 322 -7.83 -14.69 26.13
C PHE A 322 -6.64 -15.61 25.82
N TYR A 323 -5.44 -15.28 26.31
CA TYR A 323 -4.23 -16.07 26.03
C TYR A 323 -3.89 -17.12 27.10
N LYS A 324 -4.75 -17.31 28.12
CA LYS A 324 -4.47 -18.24 29.22
C LYS A 324 -4.35 -19.70 28.78
N SER A 325 -5.03 -20.08 27.70
CA SER A 325 -5.00 -21.45 27.17
C SER A 325 -3.78 -21.77 26.30
N TYR A 326 -2.94 -20.77 25.97
CA TYR A 326 -1.75 -20.99 25.14
C TYR A 326 -0.59 -21.43 26.03
N GLN A 327 0.05 -22.55 25.71
CA GLN A 327 1.03 -23.21 26.58
C GLN A 327 2.10 -22.28 27.14
N TYR A 328 2.78 -21.51 26.27
CA TYR A 328 3.91 -20.67 26.67
C TYR A 328 3.46 -19.44 27.46
N LEU A 329 2.56 -18.66 26.88
CA LEU A 329 2.07 -17.40 27.45
C LEU A 329 1.17 -17.63 28.68
N GLY A 330 0.38 -18.70 28.68
CA GLY A 330 -0.53 -19.08 29.77
C GLY A 330 0.18 -19.37 31.08
N ASN A 331 1.42 -19.88 31.03
CA ASN A 331 2.25 -20.08 32.22
C ASN A 331 2.61 -18.75 32.90
N LEU A 332 3.04 -17.74 32.13
CA LEU A 332 3.30 -16.40 32.66
C LEU A 332 2.02 -15.77 33.22
N LEU A 333 0.92 -15.83 32.47
CA LEU A 333 -0.35 -15.26 32.94
C LEU A 333 -0.87 -15.93 34.22
N THR A 334 -0.69 -17.24 34.35
CA THR A 334 -1.06 -17.99 35.56
C THR A 334 -0.15 -17.63 36.72
N PHE A 335 1.15 -17.52 36.50
CA PHE A 335 2.11 -17.07 37.51
C PHE A 335 1.74 -15.68 38.06
N LEU A 336 1.44 -14.72 37.18
CA LEU A 336 1.02 -13.38 37.56
C LEU A 336 -0.27 -13.40 38.39
N LYS A 337 -1.26 -14.21 38.00
CA LYS A 337 -2.52 -14.37 38.73
C LYS A 337 -2.32 -14.98 40.12
N LEU A 338 -1.47 -16.01 40.26
CA LEU A 338 -1.16 -16.65 41.55
C LEU A 338 -0.43 -15.69 42.52
N ASN A 339 0.25 -14.67 41.99
CA ASN A 339 0.89 -13.61 42.77
C ASN A 339 0.00 -12.36 42.93
N ASN A 340 -1.34 -12.51 42.84
CA ASN A 340 -2.34 -11.44 43.00
C ASN A 340 -2.17 -10.24 42.06
N ASN A 341 -1.51 -10.41 40.91
CA ASN A 341 -1.25 -9.35 39.93
C ASN A 341 -1.61 -9.84 38.53
N ALA A 342 -2.84 -10.32 38.35
CA ALA A 342 -3.31 -10.80 37.06
C ALA A 342 -3.13 -9.73 35.96
N ALA A 343 -2.68 -10.17 34.78
CA ALA A 343 -2.54 -9.28 33.63
C ALA A 343 -3.89 -8.65 33.26
N LYS A 344 -3.88 -7.38 32.85
CA LYS A 344 -5.09 -6.65 32.49
C LYS A 344 -4.99 -6.03 31.11
N SER A 345 -6.13 -5.77 30.46
CA SER A 345 -6.17 -5.10 29.16
C SER A 345 -7.44 -4.27 28.95
N TYR A 346 -7.45 -3.47 27.89
CA TYR A 346 -8.56 -2.58 27.52
C TYR A 346 -9.85 -3.35 27.20
N ILE A 347 -9.73 -4.59 26.72
CA ILE A 347 -10.83 -5.56 26.59
C ILE A 347 -10.32 -6.98 26.90
N SER A 348 -11.21 -7.91 27.24
CA SER A 348 -10.82 -9.29 27.62
C SER A 348 -10.14 -10.07 26.49
N ARG A 349 -10.50 -9.78 25.22
CA ARG A 349 -9.93 -10.36 24.00
C ARG A 349 -8.97 -9.42 23.26
N ALA A 350 -8.25 -8.60 24.00
CA ALA A 350 -7.29 -7.65 23.45
C ALA A 350 -6.03 -8.33 22.90
N LYS A 351 -5.34 -7.60 22.01
CA LYS A 351 -4.05 -8.00 21.42
C LYS A 351 -2.83 -7.68 22.26
N ILE A 352 -2.97 -6.90 23.32
CA ILE A 352 -1.88 -6.50 24.21
C ILE A 352 -2.38 -6.47 25.65
N GLY A 353 -1.52 -6.69 26.64
CA GLY A 353 -1.88 -6.61 28.05
C GLY A 353 -0.84 -5.87 28.88
N PHE A 354 -1.29 -5.29 29.99
CA PHE A 354 -0.45 -4.70 31.02
C PHE A 354 -0.10 -5.77 32.06
N VAL A 355 1.18 -5.87 32.38
CA VAL A 355 1.73 -6.83 33.35
C VAL A 355 2.61 -6.13 34.37
N ASP A 356 2.72 -6.69 35.57
CA ASP A 356 3.68 -6.24 36.58
C ASP A 356 5.10 -6.55 36.12
N SER A 357 5.96 -5.53 36.00
CA SER A 357 7.29 -5.71 35.42
C SER A 357 8.18 -6.57 36.31
N LYS A 358 8.11 -6.41 37.65
CA LYS A 358 8.99 -7.10 38.59
C LYS A 358 8.67 -8.58 38.67
N LEU A 359 7.40 -8.93 38.72
CA LEU A 359 6.95 -10.32 38.68
C LEU A 359 7.27 -10.96 37.33
N THR A 360 7.10 -10.21 36.25
CA THR A 360 7.46 -10.69 34.91
C THR A 360 8.97 -10.91 34.79
N ALA A 361 9.79 -9.99 35.29
CA ALA A 361 11.24 -10.11 35.34
C ALA A 361 11.69 -11.31 36.17
N LYS A 362 11.06 -11.55 37.33
CA LYS A 362 11.31 -12.75 38.14
C LYS A 362 11.00 -14.03 37.38
N PHE A 363 9.81 -14.13 36.78
CA PHE A 363 9.42 -15.31 36.00
C PHE A 363 10.38 -15.59 34.85
N LEU A 364 10.71 -14.55 34.07
CA LEU A 364 11.60 -14.68 32.91
C LEU A 364 13.06 -14.90 33.32
N GLY A 365 13.53 -14.26 34.39
CA GLY A 365 14.88 -14.43 34.92
C GLY A 365 15.13 -15.81 35.52
N ASP A 366 14.12 -16.41 36.17
CA ASP A 366 14.20 -17.78 36.67
C ASP A 366 14.24 -18.80 35.52
N LYS A 367 13.58 -18.49 34.41
CA LYS A 367 13.53 -19.29 33.19
C LYS A 367 14.79 -19.17 32.33
N PHE A 368 15.23 -17.95 32.08
CA PHE A 368 16.39 -17.60 31.26
C PHE A 368 17.55 -17.12 32.16
N ARG A 369 18.04 -18.00 33.04
CA ARG A 369 19.03 -17.64 34.07
C ARG A 369 20.28 -16.94 33.53
N HIS A 370 20.73 -17.34 32.34
CA HIS A 370 21.90 -16.76 31.65
C HIS A 370 21.69 -15.30 31.22
N LYS A 371 20.42 -14.84 31.14
CA LYS A 371 20.01 -13.47 30.75
C LYS A 371 19.29 -12.73 31.88
N LYS A 372 19.28 -13.29 33.10
CA LYS A 372 18.51 -12.76 34.24
C LYS A 372 18.82 -11.30 34.56
N ALA A 373 20.10 -10.97 34.73
CA ALA A 373 20.52 -9.60 35.06
C ALA A 373 20.10 -8.58 33.98
N GLU A 374 20.18 -8.96 32.71
CA GLU A 374 19.77 -8.12 31.59
C GLU A 374 18.24 -7.91 31.58
N ILE A 375 17.47 -8.97 31.74
CA ILE A 375 15.99 -8.89 31.83
C ILE A 375 15.55 -8.00 32.99
N GLU A 376 16.13 -8.20 34.18
CA GLU A 376 15.83 -7.40 35.37
C GLU A 376 16.25 -5.93 35.19
N SER A 377 17.33 -5.66 34.46
CA SER A 377 17.77 -4.29 34.14
C SER A 377 16.85 -3.56 33.16
N ILE A 378 16.17 -4.29 32.28
CA ILE A 378 15.22 -3.70 31.32
C ILE A 378 13.86 -3.45 32.00
N LEU A 379 13.37 -4.41 32.79
CA LEU A 379 12.03 -4.41 33.40
C LEU A 379 11.99 -3.72 34.78
N ILE A 380 12.50 -2.48 34.85
CA ILE A 380 12.63 -1.71 36.10
C ILE A 380 11.37 -0.92 36.50
N SER A 381 10.47 -0.66 35.55
CA SER A 381 9.24 0.11 35.78
C SER A 381 8.24 -0.67 36.64
N LYS A 382 7.17 -0.02 37.13
CA LYS A 382 6.08 -0.73 37.82
C LYS A 382 5.34 -1.68 36.87
N SER A 383 5.02 -1.21 35.68
CA SER A 383 4.25 -1.96 34.68
C SER A 383 4.97 -2.01 33.35
N SER A 384 4.73 -3.09 32.60
CA SER A 384 5.20 -3.31 31.24
C SER A 384 4.04 -3.75 30.36
N LEU A 385 4.23 -3.65 29.05
CA LEU A 385 3.32 -4.16 28.04
C LEU A 385 3.77 -5.55 27.60
N LEU A 386 2.82 -6.47 27.50
CA LEU A 386 2.99 -7.82 26.99
C LEU A 386 2.21 -7.96 25.70
N LEU A 387 2.94 -8.12 24.60
CA LEU A 387 2.39 -8.27 23.25
C LEU A 387 2.61 -9.72 22.79
N PRO A 388 1.54 -10.53 22.66
CA PRO A 388 1.63 -11.87 22.10
C PRO A 388 1.93 -11.78 20.61
N LEU A 389 2.92 -12.54 20.16
CA LEU A 389 3.40 -12.51 18.78
C LEU A 389 3.21 -13.87 18.11
N ARG A 390 2.85 -13.84 16.84
CA ARG A 390 2.84 -15.03 15.98
C ARG A 390 3.85 -14.86 14.85
N ILE A 391 5.13 -14.76 15.20
CA ILE A 391 6.17 -14.49 14.20
C ILE A 391 6.38 -15.67 13.24
N HIS A 392 5.87 -16.86 13.56
CA HIS A 392 5.89 -18.04 12.69
C HIS A 392 4.48 -18.55 12.38
N LYS A 393 4.26 -19.01 11.14
CA LYS A 393 3.03 -19.67 10.71
C LYS A 393 3.34 -20.96 9.96
N ASN A 394 2.49 -21.96 10.13
CA ASN A 394 2.58 -23.18 9.34
C ASN A 394 2.05 -22.91 7.93
N SER A 395 2.88 -23.12 6.92
CA SER A 395 2.57 -22.95 5.51
C SER A 395 3.17 -24.11 4.73
N ASN A 396 2.34 -24.85 3.98
CA ASN A 396 2.76 -26.03 3.22
C ASN A 396 3.53 -27.07 4.06
N GLY A 397 3.08 -27.30 5.30
CA GLY A 397 3.70 -28.26 6.22
C GLY A 397 5.01 -27.81 6.87
N LYS A 398 5.44 -26.56 6.67
CA LYS A 398 6.64 -25.98 7.28
C LYS A 398 6.30 -24.72 8.07
N LEU A 399 6.94 -24.56 9.24
CA LEU A 399 6.92 -23.29 9.95
C LEU A 399 7.76 -22.26 9.17
N THR A 400 7.14 -21.13 8.85
CA THR A 400 7.73 -20.04 8.06
C THR A 400 7.50 -18.72 8.78
N LEU A 401 8.33 -17.70 8.49
CA LEU A 401 8.17 -16.37 9.08
C LEU A 401 6.83 -15.74 8.64
N SER A 402 6.10 -15.14 9.58
CA SER A 402 4.83 -14.44 9.35
C SER A 402 5.09 -12.96 9.07
N PRO A 403 4.79 -12.42 7.87
CA PRO A 403 5.07 -11.01 7.58
C PRO A 403 3.94 -10.07 8.05
N ASP A 404 2.75 -10.16 7.45
CA ASP A 404 1.79 -9.04 7.43
C ASP A 404 0.41 -9.48 7.94
N PRO A 405 0.22 -9.76 9.24
CA PRO A 405 -0.31 -8.64 10.04
C PRO A 405 0.52 -8.36 11.29
N GLU A 406 1.43 -9.27 11.64
CA GLU A 406 2.13 -9.28 12.92
C GLU A 406 3.08 -8.09 13.03
N SER A 407 3.77 -7.72 11.94
CA SER A 407 4.59 -6.49 11.85
C SER A 407 3.77 -5.24 12.17
N GLY A 408 2.56 -5.14 11.58
CA GLY A 408 1.64 -4.03 11.76
C GLY A 408 1.01 -3.94 13.14
N GLU A 409 0.64 -5.09 13.73
CA GLU A 409 0.12 -5.16 15.10
C GLU A 409 1.17 -4.71 16.12
N ILE A 410 2.44 -5.06 15.92
CA ILE A 410 3.55 -4.55 16.76
C ILE A 410 3.58 -3.03 16.73
N VAL A 411 3.55 -2.42 15.54
CA VAL A 411 3.58 -0.95 15.40
C VAL A 411 2.35 -0.32 16.06
N ALA A 412 1.14 -0.74 15.68
CA ALA A 412 -0.09 -0.11 16.13
C ALA A 412 -0.29 -0.16 17.64
N TYR A 413 -0.11 -1.33 18.25
CA TYR A 413 -0.37 -1.48 19.69
C TYR A 413 0.77 -0.92 20.54
N SER A 414 2.01 -0.94 20.03
CA SER A 414 3.12 -0.29 20.70
C SER A 414 2.95 1.22 20.68
N GLU A 415 2.61 1.82 19.53
CA GLU A 415 2.32 3.26 19.43
C GLU A 415 1.10 3.64 20.28
N LEU A 416 0.04 2.83 20.31
CA LEU A 416 -1.17 3.15 21.07
C LEU A 416 -0.94 3.18 22.58
N PHE A 417 -0.23 2.19 23.13
CA PHE A 417 -0.13 2.01 24.58
C PHE A 417 1.25 2.29 25.15
N GLY A 418 2.31 2.20 24.35
CA GLY A 418 3.70 2.24 24.81
C GLY A 418 4.33 3.62 24.89
N TYR A 419 3.75 4.63 24.22
CA TYR A 419 4.36 5.95 24.05
C TYR A 419 3.40 7.09 24.42
N GLY A 420 3.94 8.17 24.99
CA GLY A 420 3.20 9.41 25.20
C GLY A 420 3.08 10.26 23.94
N LEU A 421 2.33 11.36 24.02
CA LEU A 421 2.29 12.38 22.96
C LEU A 421 3.60 13.14 22.78
N ASP A 422 4.43 13.18 23.83
CA ASP A 422 5.81 13.69 23.79
C ASP A 422 6.79 12.76 23.06
N GLY A 423 6.30 11.62 22.55
CA GLY A 423 7.12 10.59 21.89
C GLY A 423 7.96 9.76 22.86
N GLN A 424 7.89 9.99 24.17
CA GLN A 424 8.65 9.22 25.14
C GLN A 424 8.00 7.86 25.40
N LYS A 425 8.83 6.83 25.48
CA LYS A 425 8.39 5.47 25.80
C LYS A 425 7.99 5.40 27.28
N ARG A 426 6.70 5.18 27.53
CA ARG A 426 6.10 5.07 28.87
C ARG A 426 6.24 3.68 29.46
N TYR A 427 6.22 2.65 28.62
CA TYR A 427 6.28 1.25 29.04
C TYR A 427 7.28 0.45 28.24
N LYS A 428 7.98 -0.45 28.92
CA LYS A 428 8.75 -1.51 28.26
C LYS A 428 7.82 -2.51 27.62
N ILE A 429 8.18 -3.00 26.44
CA ILE A 429 7.35 -3.85 25.59
C ILE A 429 8.03 -5.20 25.46
N ILE A 430 7.31 -6.22 25.90
CA ILE A 430 7.72 -7.62 25.85
C ILE A 430 6.95 -8.28 24.71
N GLY A 431 7.67 -8.65 23.65
CA GLY A 431 7.15 -9.48 22.56
C GLY A 431 7.24 -10.95 22.95
N TYR A 432 6.12 -11.66 23.03
CA TYR A 432 6.10 -13.06 23.46
C TYR A 432 5.55 -13.95 22.34
N CYS A 433 6.43 -14.66 21.65
CA CYS A 433 6.04 -15.62 20.63
C CYS A 433 5.29 -16.78 21.26
N PHE A 434 3.99 -16.89 21.00
CA PHE A 434 3.12 -17.92 21.58
C PHE A 434 2.96 -19.16 20.69
N VAL A 435 3.66 -19.18 19.55
CA VAL A 435 3.69 -20.28 18.58
C VAL A 435 5.12 -20.80 18.41
N ASP A 436 5.26 -22.00 17.85
CA ASP A 436 6.57 -22.63 17.74
C ASP A 436 7.55 -21.91 16.81
N THR A 437 8.82 -21.88 17.23
CA THR A 437 9.96 -21.40 16.46
C THR A 437 10.67 -22.58 15.75
N PRO A 438 10.97 -22.47 14.44
CA PRO A 438 11.79 -23.44 13.71
C PRO A 438 13.14 -23.69 14.39
N ASN A 439 13.65 -24.92 14.32
CA ASN A 439 14.92 -25.27 14.97
C ASN A 439 16.14 -24.56 14.34
N ASP A 440 16.04 -24.17 13.07
CA ASP A 440 17.06 -23.46 12.29
C ASP A 440 16.78 -21.96 12.18
N PHE A 441 15.89 -21.43 13.02
CA PHE A 441 15.57 -20.01 13.01
C PHE A 441 16.76 -19.18 13.49
N ASP A 442 17.17 -18.24 12.65
CA ASP A 442 18.23 -17.29 12.92
C ASP A 442 17.66 -15.88 12.77
N PHE A 443 17.49 -15.21 13.92
CA PHE A 443 16.87 -13.89 13.98
C PHE A 443 17.68 -12.82 13.24
N ALA A 444 19.02 -12.87 13.34
CA ALA A 444 19.91 -11.91 12.70
C ALA A 444 19.81 -11.97 11.16
N LYS A 445 19.62 -13.17 10.59
CA LYS A 445 19.39 -13.34 9.14
C LYS A 445 18.06 -12.78 8.62
N LYS A 446 17.21 -12.21 9.48
CA LYS A 446 15.91 -11.63 9.10
C LYS A 446 15.89 -10.11 9.11
N MET A 447 17.04 -9.44 9.22
CA MET A 447 17.17 -8.00 9.44
C MET A 447 16.34 -7.13 8.47
N ASP A 448 16.28 -7.53 7.19
CA ASP A 448 15.57 -6.76 6.16
C ASP A 448 14.06 -7.04 6.08
N THR A 449 13.54 -7.97 6.87
CA THR A 449 12.11 -8.30 6.86
C THR A 449 11.28 -7.28 7.64
N LYS A 450 10.06 -7.02 7.19
CA LYS A 450 9.12 -6.08 7.84
C LYS A 450 8.92 -6.38 9.32
N ILE A 451 8.75 -7.66 9.66
CA ILE A 451 8.55 -8.10 11.04
C ILE A 451 9.78 -7.86 11.90
N TYR A 452 10.98 -8.15 11.40
CA TYR A 452 12.21 -7.84 12.14
C TYR A 452 12.33 -6.34 12.40
N LYS A 453 12.10 -5.51 11.38
CA LYS A 453 12.15 -4.05 11.53
C LYS A 453 11.15 -3.55 12.58
N ALA A 454 9.93 -4.08 12.59
CA ALA A 454 8.95 -3.77 13.62
C ALA A 454 9.42 -4.22 15.01
N LEU A 455 9.97 -5.43 15.15
CA LEU A 455 10.51 -5.91 16.42
C LEU A 455 11.65 -5.02 16.93
N ALA A 456 12.63 -4.72 16.08
CA ALA A 456 13.80 -3.91 16.41
C ALA A 456 13.45 -2.48 16.82
N ASN A 457 12.40 -1.88 16.24
CA ASN A 457 11.98 -0.52 16.57
C ASN A 457 11.16 -0.43 17.87
N TYR A 458 10.44 -1.49 18.26
CA TYR A 458 9.40 -1.39 19.30
C TYR A 458 9.60 -2.29 20.51
N ILE A 459 10.13 -3.50 20.33
CA ILE A 459 10.25 -4.51 21.38
C ILE A 459 11.54 -4.32 22.18
N ASP A 460 11.45 -4.32 23.52
CA ASP A 460 12.63 -4.30 24.39
C ASP A 460 13.10 -5.71 24.74
N ILE A 461 12.16 -6.66 24.87
CA ILE A 461 12.45 -8.07 25.14
C ILE A 461 11.59 -8.93 24.23
N LEU A 462 12.22 -9.74 23.39
CA LEU A 462 11.56 -10.75 22.55
C LEU A 462 11.81 -12.14 23.12
N ILE A 463 10.73 -12.89 23.34
CA ILE A 463 10.77 -14.28 23.79
C ILE A 463 10.30 -15.16 22.65
N LEU A 464 11.15 -16.07 22.21
CA LEU A 464 10.82 -17.06 21.19
C LEU A 464 10.36 -18.33 21.90
N ASN A 465 9.03 -18.49 22.05
CA ASN A 465 8.34 -19.70 22.49
C ASN A 465 9.03 -20.48 23.63
N ASP A 466 9.49 -19.75 24.65
CA ASP A 466 10.19 -20.27 25.82
C ASP A 466 11.59 -20.87 25.59
N LYS A 467 12.12 -20.81 24.36
CA LYS A 467 13.42 -21.35 23.97
C LYS A 467 14.53 -20.32 24.02
N GLU A 468 14.25 -19.11 23.55
CA GLU A 468 15.25 -18.05 23.39
C GLU A 468 14.70 -16.70 23.87
N VAL A 469 15.61 -15.85 24.37
CA VAL A 469 15.31 -14.47 24.74
C VAL A 469 16.30 -13.53 24.04
N ILE A 470 15.76 -12.51 23.38
CA ILE A 470 16.50 -11.51 22.62
C ILE A 470 16.18 -10.14 23.23
N THR A 471 17.22 -9.39 23.55
CA THR A 471 17.18 -8.11 24.27
C THR A 471 18.00 -7.02 23.57
N SER A 472 18.68 -7.40 22.49
CA SER A 472 19.50 -6.53 21.66
C SER A 472 19.08 -6.72 20.21
N PHE A 473 18.83 -5.60 19.53
CA PHE A 473 18.37 -5.58 18.15
C PHE A 473 19.30 -4.71 17.34
N GLU A 474 19.69 -5.18 16.15
CA GLU A 474 20.37 -4.34 15.17
C GLU A 474 19.31 -3.58 14.37
N ILE A 475 19.36 -2.26 14.40
CA ILE A 475 18.46 -1.41 13.61
C ILE A 475 19.18 -1.09 12.29
N SER A 476 18.65 -1.57 11.16
CA SER A 476 19.12 -1.15 9.85
C SER A 476 18.94 0.36 9.72
N LEU A 477 20.06 1.10 9.66
CA LEU A 477 20.00 2.52 9.37
C LEU A 477 19.51 2.71 7.92
N PRO A 478 18.63 3.69 7.68
CA PRO A 478 18.23 4.06 6.33
C PRO A 478 19.46 4.36 5.47
N ILE A 479 19.49 3.85 4.24
CA ILE A 479 20.58 4.12 3.31
C ILE A 479 20.57 5.63 2.99
N GLN A 480 21.63 6.33 3.38
CA GLN A 480 21.87 7.72 2.98
C GLN A 480 22.35 7.72 1.53
N ASN A 481 21.48 8.14 0.62
CA ASN A 481 21.75 8.14 -0.82
C ASN A 481 22.28 9.49 -1.32
N ASN A 482 22.16 10.58 -0.53
CA ASN A 482 22.58 11.95 -0.87
C ASN A 482 22.15 12.39 -2.29
N HIS A 483 21.03 11.85 -2.77
CA HIS A 483 20.47 12.16 -4.09
C HIS A 483 19.46 13.30 -3.98
N TYR A 484 19.60 14.30 -4.85
CA TYR A 484 18.72 15.46 -4.92
C TYR A 484 18.36 15.68 -6.39
N PRO A 485 17.16 15.29 -6.85
CA PRO A 485 16.75 15.52 -8.22
C PRO A 485 16.57 17.02 -8.44
N CYS A 486 17.18 17.56 -9.50
CA CYS A 486 17.11 18.99 -9.84
C CYS A 486 16.00 19.32 -10.84
N ASN A 487 15.46 18.30 -11.53
CA ASN A 487 14.37 18.42 -12.49
C ASN A 487 13.70 17.05 -12.75
N LEU A 488 12.66 17.02 -13.61
CA LEU A 488 11.98 15.78 -14.02
C LEU A 488 12.80 14.88 -14.98
N ASN A 489 13.97 15.30 -15.45
CA ASN A 489 14.85 14.51 -16.32
C ASN A 489 15.67 13.47 -15.52
N ILE A 490 14.96 12.64 -14.75
CA ILE A 490 15.51 11.48 -14.05
C ILE A 490 15.25 10.20 -14.85
N ALA A 491 16.22 9.29 -14.83
CA ALA A 491 16.16 8.00 -15.52
C ALA A 491 16.21 6.83 -14.54
N PRO A 492 15.51 5.72 -14.82
CA PRO A 492 15.58 4.53 -13.99
C PRO A 492 16.95 3.83 -14.11
N LYS A 493 17.38 3.17 -13.04
CA LYS A 493 18.60 2.34 -12.97
C LYS A 493 18.52 1.11 -13.87
N ASN A 494 17.33 0.56 -14.05
CA ASN A 494 17.01 -0.54 -14.95
C ASN A 494 15.51 -0.59 -15.24
N ILE A 495 15.14 -1.27 -16.32
CA ILE A 495 13.75 -1.55 -16.69
C ILE A 495 13.32 -2.92 -16.14
N ASN A 496 12.01 -3.15 -16.02
CA ASN A 496 11.44 -4.41 -15.54
C ASN A 496 10.19 -4.81 -16.36
N GLU A 497 9.65 -5.99 -16.10
CA GLU A 497 8.46 -6.54 -16.77
C GLU A 497 7.26 -5.61 -16.77
N GLU A 498 6.95 -5.00 -15.61
CA GLU A 498 5.80 -4.11 -15.45
C GLU A 498 5.81 -2.95 -16.44
N VAL A 499 6.97 -2.32 -16.67
CA VAL A 499 7.15 -1.27 -17.67
C VAL A 499 6.67 -1.72 -19.06
N ALA A 500 6.94 -2.97 -19.44
CA ALA A 500 6.55 -3.51 -20.74
C ALA A 500 5.04 -3.67 -20.83
N ILE A 501 4.44 -4.28 -19.79
CA ILE A 501 2.99 -4.49 -19.69
C ILE A 501 2.23 -3.18 -19.71
N VAL A 502 2.63 -2.21 -18.87
CA VAL A 502 1.98 -0.89 -18.77
C VAL A 502 2.15 -0.11 -20.07
N SER A 503 3.31 -0.17 -20.72
CA SER A 503 3.53 0.46 -22.03
C SER A 503 2.61 -0.11 -23.11
N THR A 504 2.48 -1.44 -23.18
CA THR A 504 1.56 -2.10 -24.12
C THR A 504 0.11 -1.73 -23.83
N TYR A 505 -0.29 -1.76 -22.55
CA TYR A 505 -1.61 -1.34 -22.10
C TYR A 505 -1.92 0.11 -22.56
N LEU A 506 -1.06 1.08 -22.19
CA LEU A 506 -1.27 2.49 -22.51
C LEU A 506 -1.31 2.73 -24.02
N ASN A 507 -0.45 2.06 -24.80
CA ASN A 507 -0.48 2.15 -26.26
C ASN A 507 -1.83 1.72 -26.81
N GLN A 508 -2.33 0.57 -26.36
CA GLN A 508 -3.51 -0.08 -26.92
C GLN A 508 -4.84 0.49 -26.40
N SER A 509 -4.90 1.03 -25.18
CA SER A 509 -6.15 1.59 -24.63
C SER A 509 -6.26 3.11 -24.73
N THR A 510 -5.13 3.82 -24.61
CA THR A 510 -5.15 5.25 -24.26
C THR A 510 -4.52 6.11 -25.35
N ILE A 511 -3.40 5.70 -25.92
CA ILE A 511 -2.57 6.56 -26.77
C ILE A 511 -2.85 6.35 -28.27
N LYS A 512 -2.82 5.10 -28.76
CA LYS A 512 -2.87 4.80 -30.20
C LYS A 512 -4.15 4.09 -30.63
N ALA A 513 -4.69 3.21 -29.78
CA ALA A 513 -5.89 2.43 -30.10
C ALA A 513 -6.97 2.57 -29.01
N GLU A 514 -8.06 1.80 -29.16
CA GLU A 514 -9.25 1.86 -28.28
C GLU A 514 -9.62 0.47 -27.75
N TRP A 515 -8.61 -0.35 -27.43
CA TRP A 515 -8.85 -1.65 -26.83
C TRP A 515 -9.34 -1.46 -25.39
N ASN A 516 -10.43 -2.17 -25.05
CA ASN A 516 -10.96 -2.21 -23.70
C ASN A 516 -10.02 -3.03 -22.79
N LEU A 517 -9.76 -2.51 -21.60
CA LEU A 517 -9.00 -3.22 -20.59
C LEU A 517 -9.90 -4.22 -19.86
N CYS A 518 -9.69 -5.53 -20.10
CA CYS A 518 -10.44 -6.58 -19.41
C CYS A 518 -9.76 -7.04 -18.12
N PHE A 519 -8.43 -7.01 -18.08
CA PHE A 519 -7.63 -7.46 -16.95
C PHE A 519 -6.24 -6.84 -17.03
N ILE A 520 -5.71 -6.36 -15.91
CA ILE A 520 -4.28 -6.06 -15.78
C ILE A 520 -3.84 -6.43 -14.37
N HIS A 521 -2.65 -7.01 -14.28
CA HIS A 521 -2.01 -7.30 -13.02
C HIS A 521 -0.54 -6.95 -13.10
N THR A 522 -0.16 -5.95 -12.32
CA THR A 522 1.21 -5.73 -11.91
C THR A 522 1.34 -6.26 -10.48
N HIS A 523 2.52 -6.75 -10.10
CA HIS A 523 2.71 -7.49 -8.86
C HIS A 523 2.07 -6.74 -7.65
N HIS A 524 1.56 -7.50 -6.66
CA HIS A 524 1.07 -7.07 -5.32
C HIS A 524 -0.45 -7.12 -5.04
N SER A 525 -1.33 -7.44 -6.00
CA SER A 525 -2.76 -7.62 -5.67
C SER A 525 -3.11 -9.04 -5.20
N SER A 526 -3.75 -9.13 -4.02
CA SER A 526 -4.20 -10.39 -3.41
C SER A 526 -5.48 -10.98 -4.03
N TRP A 527 -6.22 -10.19 -4.81
CA TRP A 527 -7.46 -10.58 -5.47
C TRP A 527 -7.55 -9.92 -6.84
N GLN A 528 -8.04 -10.66 -7.82
CA GLN A 528 -7.97 -10.28 -9.22
C GLN A 528 -9.28 -10.61 -9.90
N GLN A 529 -9.75 -9.71 -10.76
CA GLN A 529 -11.01 -9.83 -11.46
C GLN A 529 -10.81 -9.51 -12.93
N ILE A 530 -11.43 -10.33 -13.78
CA ILE A 530 -11.58 -10.03 -15.19
C ILE A 530 -12.97 -9.45 -15.43
N THR A 531 -13.04 -8.42 -16.27
CA THR A 531 -14.29 -7.78 -16.67
C THR A 531 -14.46 -7.91 -18.18
N ILE A 532 -15.59 -8.47 -18.62
CA ILE A 532 -15.95 -8.62 -20.03
C ILE A 532 -17.43 -8.26 -20.18
N ASN A 533 -17.78 -7.31 -21.06
CA ASN A 533 -19.16 -6.86 -21.28
C ASN A 533 -19.93 -6.55 -19.98
N ASN A 534 -19.29 -5.84 -19.03
CA ASN A 534 -19.81 -5.54 -17.68
C ASN A 534 -20.07 -6.76 -16.77
N LYS A 535 -19.78 -7.98 -17.22
CA LYS A 535 -19.72 -9.17 -16.35
C LYS A 535 -18.36 -9.20 -15.68
N GLN A 536 -18.35 -9.39 -14.35
CA GLN A 536 -17.13 -9.52 -13.57
C GLN A 536 -16.98 -10.95 -13.05
N GLU A 537 -15.80 -11.53 -13.21
CA GLU A 537 -15.48 -12.84 -12.64
C GLU A 537 -14.21 -12.78 -11.80
N LYS A 538 -14.29 -13.30 -10.58
CA LYS A 538 -13.16 -13.38 -9.66
C LYS A 538 -12.26 -14.53 -10.08
N ILE A 539 -10.99 -14.25 -10.33
CA ILE A 539 -10.05 -15.29 -10.73
C ILE A 539 -9.28 -15.78 -9.49
N PRO A 540 -9.31 -17.09 -9.16
CA PRO A 540 -8.66 -17.63 -7.96
C PRO A 540 -7.14 -17.44 -7.96
N ARG A 541 -6.54 -17.39 -6.76
CA ARG A 541 -5.10 -17.09 -6.54
C ARG A 541 -4.14 -18.16 -7.07
N VAL A 542 -4.62 -19.39 -7.29
CA VAL A 542 -3.80 -20.57 -7.61
C VAL A 542 -3.69 -20.81 -9.12
N SER A 543 -4.49 -20.12 -9.95
CA SER A 543 -4.24 -20.16 -11.39
C SER A 543 -2.98 -19.33 -11.67
N THR A 544 -2.00 -19.94 -12.33
CA THR A 544 -0.94 -19.22 -13.05
C THR A 544 -1.64 -18.33 -14.07
N LYS A 545 -1.52 -17.02 -13.95
CA LYS A 545 -2.28 -16.07 -14.76
C LYS A 545 -1.35 -15.19 -15.55
N LEU A 546 -1.94 -14.68 -16.62
CA LEU A 546 -1.48 -13.61 -17.48
C LEU A 546 -1.40 -12.30 -16.74
N ASP A 547 -0.68 -11.34 -17.31
CA ASP A 547 -0.49 -9.99 -16.76
C ASP A 547 -1.44 -8.97 -17.40
N LEU A 548 -1.92 -9.22 -18.61
CA LEU A 548 -2.79 -8.28 -19.33
C LEU A 548 -3.77 -9.04 -20.23
N ILE A 549 -5.05 -8.63 -20.22
CA ILE A 549 -6.06 -9.06 -21.18
C ILE A 549 -6.77 -7.82 -21.70
N MET A 550 -6.83 -7.69 -23.02
CA MET A 550 -7.49 -6.58 -23.70
C MET A 550 -8.47 -7.08 -24.75
N GLN A 551 -9.50 -6.30 -25.04
CA GLN A 551 -10.58 -6.66 -25.96
C GLN A 551 -10.84 -5.53 -26.97
N ASP A 552 -10.86 -5.87 -28.26
CA ASP A 552 -11.51 -5.06 -29.30
C ASP A 552 -12.64 -5.88 -29.92
N LYS A 553 -13.89 -5.44 -29.70
CA LYS A 553 -15.11 -6.15 -30.15
C LYS A 553 -15.11 -7.61 -29.70
N ASN A 554 -14.93 -8.56 -30.61
CA ASN A 554 -14.89 -10.00 -30.36
C ASN A 554 -13.46 -10.57 -30.40
N VAL A 555 -12.43 -9.72 -30.46
CA VAL A 555 -11.02 -10.11 -30.48
C VAL A 555 -10.40 -9.87 -29.11
N PHE A 556 -9.70 -10.86 -28.57
CA PHE A 556 -9.03 -10.81 -27.27
C PHE A 556 -7.51 -11.01 -27.42
N MET A 557 -6.75 -10.09 -26.84
CA MET A 557 -5.31 -10.22 -26.64
C MET A 557 -5.05 -10.76 -25.24
N LEU A 558 -4.40 -11.93 -25.16
CA LEU A 558 -4.02 -12.58 -23.90
C LEU A 558 -2.51 -12.44 -23.73
N ALA A 559 -2.06 -11.66 -22.74
CA ALA A 559 -0.67 -11.22 -22.66
C ALA A 559 0.05 -11.64 -21.37
N GLU A 560 1.26 -12.17 -21.54
CA GLU A 560 2.21 -12.47 -20.45
C GLU A 560 3.49 -11.66 -20.65
N GLY A 561 3.94 -11.00 -19.59
CA GLY A 561 5.17 -10.23 -19.53
C GLY A 561 6.33 -11.03 -18.96
N LYS A 562 7.55 -10.72 -19.40
CA LYS A 562 8.79 -11.07 -18.68
C LYS A 562 9.79 -9.92 -18.73
N ASN A 563 10.79 -9.96 -17.84
CA ASN A 563 11.88 -8.99 -17.90
C ASN A 563 12.75 -9.19 -19.15
N GLN A 564 12.93 -10.44 -19.57
CA GLN A 564 13.81 -10.80 -20.68
C GLN A 564 13.24 -11.92 -21.54
N TYR A 565 13.62 -11.91 -22.82
CA TYR A 565 13.26 -12.95 -23.80
C TYR A 565 13.50 -14.40 -23.32
N ASN A 566 14.64 -14.66 -22.66
CA ASN A 566 14.99 -16.01 -22.23
C ASN A 566 14.12 -16.55 -21.08
N GLU A 567 13.45 -15.66 -20.33
CA GLU A 567 12.54 -16.06 -19.25
C GLU A 567 11.24 -16.61 -19.85
N ILE A 568 10.77 -16.04 -20.96
CA ILE A 568 9.61 -16.54 -21.72
C ILE A 568 9.85 -17.99 -22.13
N LEU A 569 11.03 -18.28 -22.68
CA LEU A 569 11.38 -19.63 -23.16
C LEU A 569 11.49 -20.69 -22.07
N LYS A 570 11.61 -20.29 -20.80
CA LYS A 570 11.81 -21.20 -19.67
C LYS A 570 10.55 -21.39 -18.83
N ASP A 571 9.54 -20.55 -19.02
CA ASP A 571 8.35 -20.55 -18.17
C ASP A 571 7.28 -21.48 -18.74
N SER A 572 7.29 -22.72 -18.24
CA SER A 572 6.31 -23.74 -18.62
C SER A 572 4.87 -23.43 -18.19
N LYS A 573 4.63 -22.38 -17.41
CA LYS A 573 3.29 -22.02 -16.91
C LYS A 573 2.50 -21.16 -17.89
N ILE A 574 3.16 -20.46 -18.80
CA ILE A 574 2.55 -19.52 -19.75
C ILE A 574 1.40 -20.20 -20.52
N LYS A 575 1.67 -21.35 -21.13
CA LYS A 575 0.67 -22.11 -21.90
C LYS A 575 -0.58 -22.45 -21.08
N SER A 576 -0.38 -22.86 -19.84
CA SER A 576 -1.49 -23.18 -18.94
C SER A 576 -2.26 -21.91 -18.53
N ALA A 577 -1.56 -20.79 -18.33
CA ALA A 577 -2.18 -19.51 -18.03
C ALA A 577 -3.06 -19.01 -19.18
N MET A 578 -2.54 -19.03 -20.41
CA MET A 578 -3.29 -18.69 -21.62
C MET A 578 -4.55 -19.54 -21.75
N LYS A 579 -4.42 -20.88 -21.67
CA LYS A 579 -5.57 -21.81 -21.73
C LYS A 579 -6.64 -21.52 -20.67
N ASN A 580 -6.22 -21.26 -19.44
CA ASN A 580 -7.14 -20.99 -18.33
C ASN A 580 -7.90 -19.68 -18.57
N SER A 581 -7.20 -18.62 -18.96
CA SER A 581 -7.80 -17.32 -19.30
C SER A 581 -8.76 -17.44 -20.49
N SER A 582 -8.40 -18.19 -21.52
CA SER A 582 -9.28 -18.46 -22.67
C SER A 582 -10.57 -19.15 -22.30
N THR A 583 -10.50 -20.11 -21.36
CA THR A 583 -11.67 -20.83 -20.88
C THR A 583 -12.62 -19.88 -20.16
N ILE A 584 -12.09 -18.97 -19.34
CA ILE A 584 -12.88 -17.94 -18.64
C ILE A 584 -13.53 -16.98 -19.65
N ILE A 585 -12.77 -16.47 -20.63
CA ILE A 585 -13.29 -15.58 -21.68
C ILE A 585 -14.45 -16.26 -22.43
N ASN A 586 -14.29 -17.53 -22.84
CA ASN A 586 -15.32 -18.28 -23.54
C ASN A 586 -16.58 -18.54 -22.70
N GLN A 587 -16.45 -18.59 -21.37
CA GLN A 587 -17.59 -18.73 -20.46
C GLN A 587 -18.32 -17.41 -20.24
N MET A 588 -17.58 -16.29 -20.23
CA MET A 588 -18.15 -14.96 -19.96
C MET A 588 -18.73 -14.28 -21.22
N TYR A 589 -18.12 -14.50 -22.39
CA TYR A 589 -18.48 -13.85 -23.64
C TYR A 589 -19.51 -14.66 -24.43
N ASP A 590 -20.71 -14.11 -24.59
CA ASP A 590 -21.81 -14.74 -25.30
C ASP A 590 -21.60 -14.59 -26.82
N GLY A 591 -20.81 -15.48 -27.43
CA GLY A 591 -20.61 -15.52 -28.89
C GLY A 591 -19.26 -16.06 -29.35
N GLU A 592 -19.09 -16.17 -30.67
CA GLU A 592 -17.79 -16.50 -31.27
C GLU A 592 -16.81 -15.35 -31.03
N ASN A 593 -15.62 -15.70 -30.53
CA ASN A 593 -14.55 -14.77 -30.27
C ASN A 593 -13.24 -15.30 -30.84
N LEU A 594 -12.36 -14.37 -31.23
CA LEU A 594 -11.01 -14.65 -31.68
C LEU A 594 -10.05 -14.33 -30.54
N GLN A 595 -9.11 -15.23 -30.26
CA GLN A 595 -8.12 -15.06 -29.21
C GLN A 595 -6.72 -15.32 -29.76
N PHE A 596 -5.75 -14.53 -29.33
CA PHE A 596 -4.33 -14.73 -29.67
C PHE A 596 -3.44 -14.48 -28.45
N ASP A 597 -2.29 -15.15 -28.43
CA ASP A 597 -1.31 -15.00 -27.36
C ASP A 597 -0.35 -13.83 -27.67
N ALA A 598 -0.04 -13.02 -26.67
CA ALA A 598 0.97 -11.97 -26.72
C ALA A 598 2.04 -12.22 -25.65
N LEU A 599 3.30 -12.31 -26.08
CA LEU A 599 4.42 -12.47 -25.15
C LEU A 599 5.24 -11.19 -25.18
N ILE A 600 5.33 -10.50 -24.05
CA ILE A 600 5.84 -9.13 -23.94
C ILE A 600 7.13 -9.14 -23.15
N PHE A 601 8.16 -8.46 -23.64
CA PHE A 601 9.36 -8.21 -22.84
C PHE A 601 10.01 -6.88 -23.19
N ASN A 602 10.76 -6.37 -22.24
CA ASN A 602 11.58 -5.18 -22.42
C ASN A 602 12.95 -5.52 -22.99
N LEU A 603 13.34 -4.83 -24.06
CA LEU A 603 14.70 -4.87 -24.60
C LEU A 603 15.49 -3.68 -24.03
N PRO A 604 16.49 -3.92 -23.15
CA PRO A 604 17.37 -2.86 -22.69
C PRO A 604 18.11 -2.27 -23.89
N THR A 605 17.87 -0.98 -24.13
CA THR A 605 18.49 -0.23 -25.22
C THR A 605 19.29 0.91 -24.63
N THR A 606 20.35 1.31 -25.33
CA THR A 606 21.11 2.51 -24.98
C THR A 606 20.78 3.58 -26.02
N PRO A 607 20.01 4.63 -25.68
CA PRO A 607 19.57 5.65 -26.62
C PRO A 607 20.71 6.33 -27.41
N SER A 608 21.92 6.36 -26.85
CA SER A 608 23.14 6.89 -27.52
C SER A 608 23.71 6.01 -28.66
N LYS A 609 23.09 4.87 -28.95
CA LYS A 609 23.45 3.96 -30.05
C LYS A 609 22.32 3.96 -31.07
N ASP A 610 22.17 2.87 -31.83
CA ASP A 610 21.05 2.66 -32.74
C ASP A 610 20.09 1.60 -32.12
N PRO A 611 19.09 2.00 -31.31
CA PRO A 611 18.15 1.06 -30.68
C PRO A 611 17.38 0.20 -31.69
N GLU A 612 17.07 0.75 -32.87
CA GLU A 612 16.32 0.06 -33.93
C GLU A 612 17.11 -1.14 -34.44
N TYR A 613 18.42 -0.97 -34.69
CA TYR A 613 19.29 -2.09 -35.08
C TYR A 613 19.25 -3.25 -34.08
N TYR A 614 19.28 -2.97 -32.77
CA TYR A 614 19.23 -4.02 -31.74
C TYR A 614 17.85 -4.68 -31.67
N ALA A 615 16.78 -3.91 -31.81
CA ALA A 615 15.41 -4.42 -31.88
C ALA A 615 15.23 -5.33 -33.09
N ASP A 616 15.75 -4.96 -34.26
CA ASP A 616 15.74 -5.75 -35.50
C ASP A 616 16.54 -7.04 -35.37
N CYS A 617 17.75 -6.96 -34.81
CA CYS A 617 18.55 -8.15 -34.52
C CYS A 617 17.81 -9.12 -33.60
N LYS A 618 17.15 -8.60 -32.56
CA LYS A 618 16.37 -9.42 -31.63
C LYS A 618 15.15 -10.03 -32.32
N ALA A 619 14.44 -9.26 -33.14
CA ALA A 619 13.30 -9.74 -33.91
C ALA A 619 13.69 -10.87 -34.87
N ASN A 620 14.84 -10.77 -35.53
CA ASN A 620 15.36 -11.82 -36.41
C ASN A 620 15.68 -13.13 -35.66
N VAL A 621 16.26 -13.02 -34.45
CA VAL A 621 16.49 -14.19 -33.58
C VAL A 621 15.17 -14.85 -33.21
N ILE A 622 14.17 -14.07 -32.80
CA ILE A 622 12.84 -14.56 -32.41
C ILE A 622 12.14 -15.22 -33.60
N LEU A 623 12.18 -14.59 -34.79
CA LEU A 623 11.61 -15.16 -36.00
C LEU A 623 12.25 -16.52 -36.35
N GLY A 624 13.58 -16.62 -36.21
CA GLY A 624 14.29 -17.89 -36.34
C GLY A 624 13.84 -18.94 -35.33
N ALA A 625 13.56 -18.53 -34.09
CA ALA A 625 13.08 -19.42 -33.04
C ALA A 625 11.65 -19.91 -33.26
N ILE A 626 10.75 -19.04 -33.73
CA ILE A 626 9.38 -19.39 -34.15
C ILE A 626 9.42 -20.44 -35.26
N LYS A 627 10.23 -20.23 -36.31
CA LYS A 627 10.38 -21.18 -37.42
C LYS A 627 10.91 -22.55 -37.00
N ARG A 628 11.68 -22.60 -35.90
CA ARG A 628 12.22 -23.85 -35.32
C ARG A 628 11.30 -24.50 -34.29
N GLY A 629 10.13 -23.92 -34.02
CA GLY A 629 9.13 -24.48 -33.11
C GLY A 629 9.45 -24.30 -31.62
N HIS A 630 10.34 -23.37 -31.24
CA HIS A 630 10.72 -23.13 -29.84
C HIS A 630 9.60 -22.54 -28.97
N PHE A 631 8.44 -22.23 -29.55
CA PHE A 631 7.27 -21.72 -28.83
C PHE A 631 6.13 -22.74 -28.73
N ASN A 632 6.26 -23.91 -29.35
CA ASN A 632 5.16 -24.89 -29.42
C ASN A 632 4.68 -25.38 -28.05
N ASP A 633 5.56 -25.39 -27.06
CA ASP A 633 5.31 -25.73 -25.66
C ASP A 633 5.03 -24.52 -24.76
N ILE A 634 5.16 -23.30 -25.28
CA ILE A 634 4.96 -22.04 -24.55
C ILE A 634 3.60 -21.41 -24.84
N VAL A 635 3.21 -21.33 -26.12
CA VAL A 635 1.94 -20.72 -26.53
C VAL A 635 0.80 -21.73 -26.54
N PHE A 636 -0.41 -21.24 -26.33
CA PHE A 636 -1.65 -22.00 -26.42
C PHE A 636 -2.34 -21.82 -27.78
N HIS A 637 -2.41 -20.59 -28.29
CA HIS A 637 -3.03 -20.30 -29.59
C HIS A 637 -2.02 -20.43 -30.74
N LYS A 638 -2.54 -20.73 -31.94
CA LYS A 638 -1.72 -20.73 -33.18
C LYS A 638 -1.32 -19.31 -33.57
N ASP A 639 -2.25 -18.38 -33.40
CA ASP A 639 -2.01 -16.96 -33.57
C ASP A 639 -1.34 -16.45 -32.30
N PHE A 640 -0.06 -16.10 -32.41
CA PHE A 640 0.66 -15.45 -31.33
C PHE A 640 1.64 -14.41 -31.85
N VAL A 641 1.91 -13.41 -31.00
CA VAL A 641 2.82 -12.30 -31.29
C VAL A 641 3.80 -12.12 -30.14
N ILE A 642 5.07 -11.86 -30.48
CA ILE A 642 6.07 -11.41 -29.53
C ILE A 642 6.18 -9.88 -29.65
N ILE A 643 5.97 -9.18 -28.55
CA ILE A 643 6.03 -7.72 -28.46
C ILE A 643 7.32 -7.32 -27.74
N ILE A 644 8.25 -6.74 -28.49
CA ILE A 644 9.49 -6.20 -27.97
C ILE A 644 9.28 -4.72 -27.65
N VAL A 645 9.35 -4.34 -26.39
CA VAL A 645 9.24 -2.95 -25.93
C VAL A 645 10.63 -2.37 -25.73
N TYR A 646 10.90 -1.18 -26.27
CA TYR A 646 12.21 -0.52 -26.15
C TYR A 646 12.08 1.00 -26.24
N LEU A 647 13.17 1.73 -25.96
CA LEU A 647 13.25 3.18 -26.10
C LEU A 647 14.07 3.53 -27.34
N ASP A 648 13.60 4.50 -28.12
CA ASP A 648 14.35 5.06 -29.24
C ASP A 648 15.43 6.04 -28.79
N SER A 649 16.17 6.62 -29.74
CA SER A 649 17.23 7.60 -29.48
C SER A 649 16.75 8.91 -28.82
N ARG A 650 15.43 9.15 -28.79
CA ARG A 650 14.78 10.32 -28.18
C ARG A 650 14.02 9.96 -26.90
N ASN A 651 14.21 8.75 -26.36
CA ASN A 651 13.48 8.21 -25.22
C ASN A 651 11.97 8.05 -25.46
N HIS A 652 11.55 7.85 -26.71
CA HIS A 652 10.18 7.46 -27.01
C HIS A 652 10.03 5.95 -26.90
N THR A 653 8.93 5.51 -26.28
CA THR A 653 8.58 4.08 -26.24
C THR A 653 8.23 3.60 -27.65
N LYS A 654 8.87 2.52 -28.07
CA LYS A 654 8.68 1.86 -29.36
C LYS A 654 8.41 0.37 -29.17
N PHE A 655 7.78 -0.20 -30.20
CA PHE A 655 7.39 -1.60 -30.22
C PHE A 655 7.90 -2.25 -31.50
N LYS A 656 8.43 -3.48 -31.37
CA LYS A 656 8.71 -4.35 -32.51
C LYS A 656 7.88 -5.62 -32.34
N LEU A 657 7.09 -5.93 -33.36
CA LEU A 657 6.21 -7.10 -33.36
C LEU A 657 6.83 -8.23 -34.19
N VAL A 658 6.79 -9.45 -33.66
CA VAL A 658 7.16 -10.67 -34.39
C VAL A 658 6.00 -11.66 -34.29
N PHE A 659 5.37 -11.94 -35.43
CA PHE A 659 4.18 -12.77 -35.51
C PHE A 659 4.52 -14.24 -35.78
N SER A 660 3.62 -15.15 -35.38
CA SER A 660 3.66 -16.56 -35.79
C SER A 660 3.49 -16.70 -37.31
N ASN A 661 3.94 -17.83 -37.88
CA ASN A 661 4.01 -17.99 -39.34
C ASN A 661 2.64 -17.87 -40.04
N ASP A 662 1.59 -18.35 -39.39
CA ASP A 662 0.23 -18.43 -39.95
C ASP A 662 -0.73 -17.43 -39.27
N PHE A 663 -0.18 -16.36 -38.66
CA PHE A 663 -0.98 -15.36 -37.95
C PHE A 663 -2.00 -14.70 -38.89
N ASP A 664 -3.25 -14.54 -38.44
CA ASP A 664 -4.32 -13.92 -39.24
C ASP A 664 -3.88 -12.58 -39.85
N LYS A 665 -4.00 -12.48 -41.18
CA LYS A 665 -3.41 -11.37 -41.93
C LYS A 665 -4.08 -10.03 -41.64
N ASN A 666 -5.40 -10.03 -41.46
CA ASN A 666 -6.15 -8.81 -41.15
C ASN A 666 -5.79 -8.29 -39.76
N LEU A 667 -5.69 -9.20 -38.78
CA LEU A 667 -5.28 -8.87 -37.42
C LEU A 667 -3.81 -8.43 -37.37
N GLN A 668 -2.93 -9.07 -38.15
CA GLN A 668 -1.52 -8.67 -38.29
C GLN A 668 -1.40 -7.21 -38.77
N ASP A 669 -2.10 -6.87 -39.84
CA ASP A 669 -2.05 -5.54 -40.45
C ASP A 669 -2.65 -4.48 -39.50
N LYS A 670 -3.72 -4.84 -38.79
CA LYS A 670 -4.31 -4.00 -37.74
C LYS A 670 -3.31 -3.73 -36.61
N LEU A 671 -2.77 -4.76 -35.98
CA LEU A 671 -1.81 -4.62 -34.87
C LEU A 671 -0.57 -3.85 -35.29
N THR A 672 -0.05 -4.12 -36.49
CA THR A 672 1.10 -3.38 -37.04
C THR A 672 0.80 -1.89 -37.11
N LYS A 673 -0.40 -1.50 -37.57
CA LYS A 673 -0.81 -0.09 -37.61
C LYS A 673 -0.99 0.53 -36.21
N GLU A 674 -1.50 -0.23 -35.25
CA GLU A 674 -1.74 0.26 -33.88
C GLU A 674 -0.45 0.45 -33.06
N PHE A 675 0.61 -0.30 -33.37
CA PHE A 675 1.91 -0.23 -32.69
C PHE A 675 2.96 0.64 -33.41
N LEU A 676 2.67 1.17 -34.61
CA LEU A 676 3.47 2.17 -35.32
C LEU A 676 3.22 3.59 -34.74
#